data_AF-A0A4W6F1H0-F1
#
_entry.id   AF-A0A4W6F1H0-F1
#
_cell.length_a   1.000
_cell.length_b   1.000
_cell.length_c   1.000
_cell.angle_alpha   90.00
_cell.angle_beta   90.00
_cell.angle_gamma   90.00
#
_symmetry.space_group_name_H-M   'P 1'
#
loop_
_entity.id
_entity.type
_entity.pdbx_description
1 polymer ?
#
loop_
_entity_poly.entity_id
_entity_poly.type
_entity_poly.pdbx_seq_one_letter_code
_entity_poly.pdbx_strand_id
1 'polypeptide(L)'
;MNTTDLELLVTEYHFVLMGEKEKDNTETPVPKLLPPVAATTHTYVALLQESTYSGCIQSELSFTLEPSDIIAVQEQPLMLHCQVDGIPPITTQWRHNGLLLTQDQHHTTFINGSLLIGHFQKTKSDGSSDEGDYECVAQNSFGLVVSRKARIQAATMADFHVQPESVHVEESGVARFQCQIHGLPEPVISWEKDSRPVDTKDERYTLLPTGVLQITGVREEDSGKFCCVAHNSAGVKHSTEALLTVSGSQSSVYKEPMILVGPENLTLTVHQTAILECIATGYPRPIVSWSRLDGRPIGVEGIQVLGTGNLMISDVGVQHSGVYVCAANKPGTRVRRTAQGRLVVQAPAEFVQPPQSIARPVGTTAIFTCQAQGEPEPQLTWLKNGQILEPGGHVKLRNNNSTLTIYGISQDDEAIYQCIAENSAGSTQASARLTVLWADGLPGVATHVQAEALSPTTIQVSWREPDQNTQDIIGYVLHIRRTSDPVEMEYEEAVSKVTLQQIIRDLEPSTSYTFYVKAYTSHGASKPSDSVTESTHGEVPAPPSLFTKVVNSSVVQASWEPSSKMGQNQGFRLYYRRAHTPLFTGPITFPHNVTQYNITQLDPSLVYEIKLLAYNQHGDGNATVRFFSLREAVEKSVLDAPCDCVKDEQSKTSTTGIIIGIHIGVTCIIFCVLFLVFSYRGRSVHAVLESSSSSQGASGLNGAARREMEVNGSTAGKKVVDSNELERLFTQPNPQDTCMVSPGSVGVYRYSLLQLKLYFHRFISFFIRFS
;
A
#
# COMPACT_ATOMS: atom_id res chain seq x y z
N MET A 1 -23.31 17.41 28.27
CA MET A 1 -23.45 18.77 27.70
C MET A 1 -24.22 18.65 26.39
N ASN A 2 -24.78 19.75 25.87
CA ASN A 2 -25.80 19.69 24.82
C ASN A 2 -25.29 19.35 23.42
N THR A 3 -26.22 18.83 22.62
CA THR A 3 -26.23 18.72 21.16
C THR A 3 -26.49 20.07 20.48
N THR A 4 -25.70 20.40 19.46
CA THR A 4 -25.97 21.31 18.30
C THR A 4 -24.66 21.40 17.50
N ASP A 5 -24.58 21.51 16.17
CA ASP A 5 -25.50 21.30 15.04
C ASP A 5 -24.63 20.95 13.81
N LEU A 6 -25.12 20.13 12.86
CA LEU A 6 -24.71 20.19 11.44
C LEU A 6 -25.55 19.25 10.54
N GLU A 7 -26.74 19.70 10.13
CA GLU A 7 -27.39 19.23 8.91
C GLU A 7 -27.47 20.39 7.90
N LEU A 8 -27.11 20.12 6.64
CA LEU A 8 -28.07 20.21 5.52
C LEU A 8 -27.46 19.66 4.23
N LEU A 9 -28.27 18.96 3.44
CA LEU A 9 -27.85 18.27 2.23
C LEU A 9 -27.86 19.17 0.98
N VAL A 10 -27.16 18.68 -0.05
CA VAL A 10 -27.30 19.11 -1.45
C VAL A 10 -28.71 18.79 -1.96
N THR A 11 -29.32 19.72 -2.70
CA THR A 11 -30.63 19.54 -3.35
C THR A 11 -30.58 18.60 -4.55
N GLU A 12 -31.55 17.70 -4.65
CA GLU A 12 -31.77 16.83 -5.80
C GLU A 12 -32.28 17.57 -7.05
N TYR A 13 -32.06 16.97 -8.22
CA TYR A 13 -32.94 17.10 -9.38
C TYR A 13 -33.20 15.72 -9.99
N HIS A 14 -34.30 15.09 -9.58
CA HIS A 14 -34.84 13.90 -10.21
C HIS A 14 -35.59 14.27 -11.50
N PHE A 15 -35.42 13.49 -12.57
CA PHE A 15 -36.35 13.49 -13.70
C PHE A 15 -36.64 12.06 -14.17
N VAL A 16 -37.91 11.69 -14.14
CA VAL A 16 -38.42 10.37 -14.53
C VAL A 16 -38.88 10.41 -15.99
N LEU A 17 -38.60 9.34 -16.74
CA LEU A 17 -39.17 9.11 -18.07
C LEU A 17 -39.94 7.79 -18.12
N MET A 18 -41.26 7.89 -18.00
CA MET A 18 -42.24 6.92 -18.47
C MET A 18 -43.17 7.70 -19.42
N GLY A 19 -43.35 7.21 -20.64
CA GLY A 19 -44.02 7.95 -21.71
C GLY A 19 -45.41 7.43 -22.05
N GLU A 20 -46.27 8.31 -22.57
CA GLU A 20 -47.53 7.95 -23.21
C GLU A 20 -47.81 8.83 -24.45
N LYS A 21 -48.88 8.54 -25.21
CA LYS A 21 -49.08 9.02 -26.58
C LYS A 21 -50.16 10.11 -26.69
N GLU A 22 -49.94 11.09 -27.56
CA GLU A 22 -50.83 11.56 -28.65
C GLU A 22 -50.04 12.60 -29.50
N LYS A 23 -50.11 12.61 -30.84
CA LYS A 23 -51.08 13.32 -31.73
C LYS A 23 -51.22 14.84 -31.44
N ASP A 24 -51.26 15.74 -32.43
CA ASP A 24 -51.35 15.58 -33.90
C ASP A 24 -50.73 16.78 -34.67
N ASN A 25 -50.79 16.75 -36.02
CA ASN A 25 -50.72 17.89 -36.96
C ASN A 25 -49.38 18.61 -37.30
N THR A 26 -48.96 18.43 -38.56
CA THR A 26 -48.62 19.44 -39.63
C THR A 26 -47.59 20.58 -39.36
N GLU A 27 -46.73 21.01 -40.30
CA GLU A 27 -46.72 20.86 -41.78
C GLU A 27 -45.29 20.97 -42.41
N THR A 28 -45.11 20.51 -43.66
CA THR A 28 -43.86 20.51 -44.50
C THR A 28 -43.76 21.76 -45.43
N PRO A 29 -42.73 22.05 -46.29
CA PRO A 29 -41.61 21.25 -46.90
C PRO A 29 -40.18 21.92 -46.81
N VAL A 30 -38.99 21.32 -47.10
CA VAL A 30 -38.43 20.49 -48.21
C VAL A 30 -38.27 21.30 -49.52
N PRO A 31 -37.09 21.38 -50.22
CA PRO A 31 -36.08 20.34 -50.57
C PRO A 31 -34.59 20.81 -50.34
N LYS A 32 -33.46 20.37 -50.98
CA LYS A 32 -33.13 19.50 -52.16
C LYS A 32 -31.68 18.89 -52.13
N LEU A 33 -31.24 18.36 -53.29
CA LEU A 33 -30.04 17.59 -53.70
C LEU A 33 -28.74 18.45 -53.88
N LEU A 34 -27.48 18.00 -53.63
CA LEU A 34 -26.58 16.96 -54.23
C LEU A 34 -25.97 17.30 -55.62
N PRO A 35 -24.77 16.78 -56.05
CA PRO A 35 -23.51 16.48 -55.36
C PRO A 35 -22.24 17.11 -56.07
N PRO A 36 -21.12 16.43 -56.42
CA PRO A 36 -19.85 16.38 -55.66
C PRO A 36 -18.57 16.86 -56.41
N VAL A 37 -17.40 16.93 -55.71
CA VAL A 37 -16.07 16.31 -56.06
C VAL A 37 -14.88 16.95 -55.30
N ALA A 38 -13.97 16.08 -54.86
CA ALA A 38 -12.71 16.22 -54.12
C ALA A 38 -11.88 17.53 -54.16
N ALA A 39 -11.32 17.86 -52.98
CA ALA A 39 -9.96 18.38 -52.80
C ALA A 39 -9.36 17.82 -51.49
N THR A 40 -8.04 17.62 -51.42
CA THR A 40 -7.35 16.93 -50.30
C THR A 40 -6.47 17.84 -49.46
N THR A 41 -6.57 17.75 -48.13
CA THR A 41 -5.51 18.17 -47.19
C THR A 41 -5.52 17.26 -45.96
N HIS A 42 -4.36 17.05 -45.32
CA HIS A 42 -4.24 16.22 -44.14
C HIS A 42 -4.66 16.95 -42.86
N THR A 43 -5.35 16.21 -41.98
CA THR A 43 -5.46 16.55 -40.55
C THR A 43 -5.23 15.28 -39.75
N TYR A 44 -4.32 15.31 -38.77
CA TYR A 44 -4.11 14.18 -37.86
C TYR A 44 -5.30 14.07 -36.90
N VAL A 45 -6.29 13.23 -37.25
CA VAL A 45 -7.23 12.70 -36.27
C VAL A 45 -6.56 11.51 -35.61
N ALA A 46 -5.97 11.75 -34.43
CA ALA A 46 -5.57 10.65 -33.56
C ALA A 46 -6.86 9.94 -33.11
N LEU A 47 -7.09 8.73 -33.65
CA LEU A 47 -8.11 7.82 -33.14
C LEU A 47 -7.65 7.31 -31.77
N LEU A 48 -7.90 8.13 -30.75
CA LEU A 48 -8.08 7.65 -29.39
C LEU A 48 -9.35 6.78 -29.40
N GLN A 49 -9.18 5.50 -29.77
CA GLN A 49 -10.04 4.50 -29.16
C GLN A 49 -9.81 4.62 -27.66
N GLU A 50 -10.86 4.94 -26.91
CA GLU A 50 -10.85 4.88 -25.47
C GLU A 50 -10.82 3.42 -25.04
N SER A 51 -9.65 2.79 -25.17
CA SER A 51 -9.25 1.68 -24.31
C SER A 51 -9.02 2.24 -22.91
N THR A 52 -10.11 2.64 -22.25
CA THR A 52 -10.20 2.86 -20.81
C THR A 52 -10.12 1.52 -20.07
N TYR A 53 -9.06 0.76 -20.36
CA TYR A 53 -8.38 -0.09 -19.40
C TYR A 53 -7.75 0.81 -18.33
N SER A 54 -8.62 1.46 -17.55
CA SER A 54 -8.33 1.61 -16.13
C SER A 54 -8.14 0.19 -15.61
N GLY A 55 -6.88 -0.21 -15.43
CA GLY A 55 -6.54 -1.45 -14.76
C GLY A 55 -7.00 -1.39 -13.32
N CYS A 56 -8.27 -1.72 -13.07
CA CYS A 56 -8.77 -2.01 -11.75
C CYS A 56 -7.87 -3.11 -11.20
N ILE A 57 -7.12 -2.82 -10.13
CA ILE A 57 -6.13 -3.73 -9.55
C ILE A 57 -6.90 -4.83 -8.82
N GLN A 58 -7.38 -5.82 -9.58
CA GLN A 58 -8.30 -6.86 -9.15
C GLN A 58 -7.81 -7.53 -7.86
N SER A 59 -8.47 -7.20 -6.75
CA SER A 59 -8.18 -7.71 -5.43
C SER A 59 -9.11 -8.87 -5.09
N GLU A 60 -8.53 -9.85 -4.39
CA GLU A 60 -9.30 -10.89 -3.70
C GLU A 60 -10.18 -10.25 -2.61
N LEU A 61 -11.30 -10.91 -2.28
CA LEU A 61 -12.19 -10.44 -1.21
C LEU A 61 -11.54 -10.66 0.16
N SER A 62 -11.52 -9.63 1.00
CA SER A 62 -11.05 -9.73 2.39
C SER A 62 -11.98 -8.97 3.33
N PHE A 63 -12.24 -9.53 4.52
CA PHE A 63 -12.99 -8.83 5.55
C PHE A 63 -12.10 -7.79 6.23
N THR A 64 -12.50 -6.52 6.18
CA THR A 64 -11.86 -5.42 6.93
C THR A 64 -12.46 -5.24 8.32
N LEU A 65 -13.71 -5.64 8.51
CA LEU A 65 -14.33 -5.80 9.83
C LEU A 65 -15.29 -7.00 9.80
N GLU A 66 -14.95 -8.05 10.53
CA GLU A 66 -15.79 -9.22 10.74
C GLU A 66 -16.79 -9.02 11.91
N PRO A 67 -17.91 -9.78 11.95
CA PRO A 67 -18.84 -9.71 13.06
C PRO A 67 -18.27 -10.31 14.34
N SER A 68 -18.70 -9.76 15.47
CA SER A 68 -18.39 -10.23 16.83
C SER A 68 -19.64 -10.79 17.51
N ASP A 69 -19.44 -11.62 18.53
CA ASP A 69 -20.53 -12.12 19.37
C ASP A 69 -21.23 -10.97 20.13
N ILE A 70 -22.55 -11.08 20.34
CA ILE A 70 -23.38 -10.03 20.95
C ILE A 70 -24.31 -10.65 22.00
N ILE A 71 -24.33 -10.07 23.20
CA ILE A 71 -25.35 -10.35 24.21
C ILE A 71 -26.46 -9.30 24.08
N ALA A 72 -27.60 -9.71 23.53
CA ALA A 72 -28.68 -8.84 23.09
C ALA A 72 -29.82 -8.74 24.11
N VAL A 73 -30.32 -7.51 24.34
CA VAL A 73 -31.47 -7.26 25.20
C VAL A 73 -32.76 -7.37 24.39
N GLN A 74 -33.79 -8.02 24.95
CA GLN A 74 -35.08 -8.23 24.30
C GLN A 74 -35.73 -6.90 23.85
N GLU A 75 -36.30 -6.91 22.64
CA GLU A 75 -36.87 -5.77 21.90
C GLU A 75 -35.90 -4.61 21.55
N GLN A 76 -34.59 -4.71 21.85
CA GLN A 76 -33.61 -3.69 21.46
C GLN A 76 -33.04 -3.96 20.06
N PRO A 77 -32.72 -2.90 19.28
CA PRO A 77 -31.99 -3.05 18.03
C PRO A 77 -30.53 -3.46 18.28
N LEU A 78 -29.95 -4.22 17.35
CA LEU A 78 -28.51 -4.53 17.33
C LEU A 78 -27.97 -4.53 15.90
N MET A 79 -26.65 -4.34 15.76
CA MET A 79 -25.98 -4.39 14.46
C MET A 79 -24.83 -5.39 14.49
N LEU A 80 -24.84 -6.35 13.56
CA LEU A 80 -23.70 -7.21 13.25
C LEU A 80 -22.88 -6.54 12.15
N HIS A 81 -21.63 -6.21 12.45
CA HIS A 81 -20.73 -5.63 11.46
C HIS A 81 -20.25 -6.67 10.46
N CYS A 82 -20.27 -6.29 9.19
CA CYS A 82 -19.53 -6.96 8.14
C CYS A 82 -19.09 -5.86 7.18
N GLN A 83 -17.78 -5.74 6.96
CA GLN A 83 -17.16 -4.82 6.00
C GLN A 83 -16.14 -5.61 5.20
N VAL A 84 -16.14 -5.42 3.88
CA VAL A 84 -15.44 -6.27 2.93
C VAL A 84 -14.77 -5.40 1.88
N ASP A 85 -13.45 -5.56 1.76
CA ASP A 85 -12.66 -4.94 0.70
C ASP A 85 -12.57 -5.89 -0.50
N GLY A 86 -12.54 -5.30 -1.69
CA GLY A 86 -12.60 -6.00 -2.97
C GLY A 86 -13.09 -5.07 -4.07
N ILE A 87 -12.85 -5.40 -5.33
CA ILE A 87 -13.39 -4.61 -6.44
C ILE A 87 -14.85 -5.00 -6.72
N PRO A 88 -15.77 -4.01 -6.80
CA PRO A 88 -17.20 -4.26 -6.94
C PRO A 88 -17.64 -4.69 -8.36
N PRO A 89 -18.85 -5.25 -8.53
CA PRO A 89 -19.88 -5.44 -7.51
C PRO A 89 -19.55 -6.54 -6.51
N ILE A 90 -19.44 -6.16 -5.22
CA ILE A 90 -19.51 -7.10 -4.10
C ILE A 90 -20.99 -7.22 -3.76
N THR A 91 -21.47 -8.45 -3.67
CA THR A 91 -22.78 -8.78 -3.09
C THR A 91 -22.56 -9.38 -1.72
N THR A 92 -23.28 -8.88 -0.72
CA THR A 92 -23.24 -9.36 0.67
C THR A 92 -24.59 -9.97 1.05
N GLN A 93 -24.53 -11.10 1.73
CA GLN A 93 -25.67 -11.87 2.21
C GLN A 93 -25.35 -12.38 3.61
N TRP A 94 -26.37 -12.63 4.42
CA TRP A 94 -26.19 -13.18 5.76
C TRP A 94 -26.75 -14.59 5.84
N ARG A 95 -26.13 -15.43 6.67
CA ARG A 95 -26.71 -16.68 7.13
C ARG A 95 -27.01 -16.60 8.61
N HIS A 96 -28.07 -17.27 9.03
CA HIS A 96 -28.42 -17.53 10.42
C HIS A 96 -28.59 -19.03 10.62
N ASN A 97 -27.86 -19.59 11.59
CA ASN A 97 -27.76 -21.02 11.85
C ASN A 97 -27.47 -21.87 10.57
N GLY A 98 -26.69 -21.29 9.64
CA GLY A 98 -26.32 -21.89 8.35
C GLY A 98 -27.33 -21.73 7.20
N LEU A 99 -28.54 -21.24 7.47
CA LEU A 99 -29.57 -20.95 6.46
C LEU A 99 -29.43 -19.51 5.94
N LEU A 100 -29.73 -19.28 4.66
CA LEU A 100 -29.70 -17.93 4.07
C LEU A 100 -30.79 -17.05 4.71
N LEU A 101 -30.38 -15.90 5.27
CA LEU A 101 -31.26 -14.93 5.89
C LEU A 101 -31.90 -14.05 4.80
N THR A 102 -33.23 -14.06 4.72
CA THR A 102 -33.99 -13.15 3.85
C THR A 102 -34.06 -11.77 4.46
N GLN A 103 -33.88 -10.71 3.65
CA GLN A 103 -34.20 -9.35 4.08
C GLN A 103 -35.71 -9.16 4.21
N ASP A 104 -36.11 -8.48 5.27
CA ASP A 104 -37.50 -8.17 5.62
C ASP A 104 -37.53 -6.87 6.46
N GLN A 105 -38.64 -6.57 7.14
CA GLN A 105 -38.75 -5.37 8.00
C GLN A 105 -37.98 -5.51 9.34
N HIS A 106 -37.49 -6.70 9.67
CA HIS A 106 -36.76 -7.04 10.90
C HIS A 106 -35.25 -7.11 10.64
N HIS A 107 -34.84 -7.55 9.45
CA HIS A 107 -33.46 -7.80 9.01
C HIS A 107 -33.08 -6.90 7.83
N THR A 108 -32.31 -5.84 8.07
CA THR A 108 -31.85 -4.91 7.02
C THR A 108 -30.33 -4.98 6.85
N THR A 109 -29.83 -5.34 5.66
CA THR A 109 -28.39 -5.25 5.36
C THR A 109 -28.07 -3.91 4.69
N PHE A 110 -27.10 -3.18 5.22
CA PHE A 110 -26.61 -1.93 4.64
C PHE A 110 -25.66 -2.15 3.47
N ILE A 111 -25.44 -1.09 2.68
CA ILE A 111 -24.54 -1.08 1.52
C ILE A 111 -23.11 -1.53 1.86
N ASN A 112 -22.64 -1.32 3.10
CA ASN A 112 -21.32 -1.76 3.54
C ASN A 112 -21.23 -3.26 3.90
N GLY A 113 -22.35 -3.98 3.92
CA GLY A 113 -22.46 -5.40 4.29
C GLY A 113 -22.98 -5.68 5.71
N SER A 114 -23.05 -4.68 6.59
CA SER A 114 -23.48 -4.87 7.99
C SER A 114 -25.00 -5.10 8.11
N LEU A 115 -25.42 -5.96 9.03
CA LEU A 115 -26.82 -6.33 9.28
C LEU A 115 -27.36 -5.62 10.52
N LEU A 116 -28.48 -4.90 10.37
CA LEU A 116 -29.34 -4.46 11.46
C LEU A 116 -30.41 -5.52 11.74
N ILE A 117 -30.57 -5.90 13.01
CA ILE A 117 -31.78 -6.55 13.52
C ILE A 117 -32.56 -5.50 14.30
N GLY A 118 -33.80 -5.21 13.87
CA GLY A 118 -34.57 -4.05 14.34
C GLY A 118 -35.04 -4.15 15.80
N HIS A 119 -35.51 -5.32 16.22
CA HIS A 119 -35.91 -5.61 17.59
C HIS A 119 -35.52 -7.05 17.92
N PHE A 120 -34.49 -7.27 18.73
CA PHE A 120 -34.02 -8.62 19.05
C PHE A 120 -35.07 -9.41 19.84
N GLN A 121 -35.44 -10.59 19.33
CA GLN A 121 -36.41 -11.48 19.96
C GLN A 121 -35.86 -12.90 20.16
N LYS A 122 -35.66 -13.29 21.42
CA LYS A 122 -35.23 -14.66 21.81
C LYS A 122 -36.22 -15.73 21.34
N THR A 123 -37.51 -15.42 21.33
CA THR A 123 -38.57 -16.29 20.79
C THR A 123 -39.60 -15.42 20.08
N LYS A 124 -39.78 -15.64 18.78
CA LYS A 124 -40.76 -14.92 17.95
C LYS A 124 -42.13 -15.64 17.97
N SER A 125 -43.15 -14.96 17.47
CA SER A 125 -44.55 -15.45 17.45
C SER A 125 -44.78 -16.69 16.58
N ASP A 126 -43.88 -16.99 15.64
CA ASP A 126 -43.88 -18.19 14.80
C ASP A 126 -43.04 -19.35 15.39
N GLY A 127 -42.39 -19.13 16.55
CA GLY A 127 -41.48 -20.08 17.18
C GLY A 127 -40.03 -20.01 16.70
N SER A 128 -39.69 -19.07 15.80
CA SER A 128 -38.30 -18.77 15.43
C SER A 128 -37.60 -17.91 16.49
N SER A 129 -36.35 -17.53 16.25
CA SER A 129 -35.49 -16.81 17.20
C SER A 129 -34.47 -15.95 16.45
N ASP A 130 -34.06 -14.81 17.03
CA ASP A 130 -32.85 -14.08 16.63
C ASP A 130 -31.57 -14.61 17.33
N GLU A 131 -31.69 -15.61 18.20
CA GLU A 131 -30.54 -16.23 18.87
C GLU A 131 -29.87 -17.26 17.94
N GLY A 132 -28.54 -17.39 18.03
CA GLY A 132 -27.78 -18.37 17.25
C GLY A 132 -26.55 -17.81 16.52
N ASP A 133 -26.02 -18.60 15.60
CA ASP A 133 -24.80 -18.29 14.85
C ASP A 133 -25.12 -17.52 13.56
N TYR A 134 -24.53 -16.35 13.38
CA TYR A 134 -24.60 -15.57 12.14
C TYR A 134 -23.27 -15.61 11.38
N GLU A 135 -23.35 -15.65 10.04
CA GLU A 135 -22.19 -15.62 9.13
C GLU A 135 -22.45 -14.60 8.01
N CYS A 136 -21.49 -13.72 7.73
CA CYS A 136 -21.54 -12.86 6.54
C CYS A 136 -20.92 -13.59 5.35
N VAL A 137 -21.61 -13.60 4.22
CA VAL A 137 -21.17 -14.19 2.95
C VAL A 137 -21.00 -13.05 1.95
N ALA A 138 -19.79 -12.90 1.40
CA ALA A 138 -19.49 -11.88 0.41
C ALA A 138 -18.99 -12.52 -0.89
N GLN A 139 -19.49 -12.04 -2.03
CA GLN A 139 -19.20 -12.61 -3.34
C GLN A 139 -18.99 -11.52 -4.40
N ASN A 140 -18.02 -11.72 -5.29
CA ASN A 140 -17.81 -10.95 -6.51
C ASN A 140 -17.62 -11.89 -7.72
N SER A 141 -17.12 -11.38 -8.84
CA SER A 141 -16.86 -12.18 -10.06
C SER A 141 -15.70 -13.18 -9.97
N PHE A 142 -14.89 -13.14 -8.91
CA PHE A 142 -13.67 -13.94 -8.75
C PHE A 142 -13.76 -14.99 -7.64
N GLY A 143 -14.60 -14.76 -6.62
CA GLY A 143 -14.75 -15.71 -5.52
C GLY A 143 -15.89 -15.37 -4.56
N LEU A 144 -16.01 -16.23 -3.54
CA LEU A 144 -16.91 -16.09 -2.42
C LEU A 144 -16.12 -16.34 -1.13
N VAL A 145 -16.27 -15.45 -0.16
CA VAL A 145 -15.71 -15.57 1.19
C VAL A 145 -16.84 -15.60 2.22
N VAL A 146 -16.59 -16.28 3.34
CA VAL A 146 -17.51 -16.37 4.48
C VAL A 146 -16.75 -15.94 5.72
N SER A 147 -17.35 -15.08 6.54
CA SER A 147 -16.72 -14.60 7.77
C SER A 147 -16.62 -15.72 8.80
N ARG A 148 -15.88 -15.47 9.88
CA ARG A 148 -16.11 -16.11 11.18
C ARG A 148 -17.61 -16.11 11.52
N LYS A 149 -18.01 -17.09 12.32
CA LYS A 149 -19.28 -17.05 13.02
C LYS A 149 -19.26 -15.97 14.10
N ALA A 150 -20.40 -15.33 14.27
CA ALA A 150 -20.71 -14.45 15.39
C ALA A 150 -22.01 -14.93 16.05
N ARG A 151 -21.97 -15.22 17.34
CA ARG A 151 -23.12 -15.71 18.09
C ARG A 151 -23.87 -14.56 18.74
N ILE A 152 -25.16 -14.46 18.44
CA ILE A 152 -26.08 -13.67 19.25
C ILE A 152 -26.63 -14.55 20.36
N GLN A 153 -26.56 -14.07 21.60
CA GLN A 153 -27.16 -14.68 22.78
C GLN A 153 -28.13 -13.70 23.44
N ALA A 154 -29.23 -14.19 24.00
CA ALA A 154 -30.14 -13.33 24.76
C ALA A 154 -29.54 -12.96 26.13
N ALA A 155 -29.66 -11.69 26.52
CA ALA A 155 -29.38 -11.24 27.87
C ALA A 155 -30.32 -11.98 28.86
N THR A 156 -29.76 -12.54 29.92
CA THR A 156 -30.49 -13.40 30.86
C THR A 156 -30.03 -13.19 32.30
N MET A 157 -30.93 -13.45 33.25
CA MET A 157 -30.62 -13.52 34.69
C MET A 157 -31.44 -14.67 35.30
N ALA A 158 -30.74 -15.69 35.81
CA ALA A 158 -31.33 -16.84 36.49
C ALA A 158 -31.97 -16.45 37.84
N ASP A 159 -32.41 -17.41 38.64
CA ASP A 159 -32.74 -17.16 40.05
C ASP A 159 -31.50 -17.41 40.93
N PHE A 160 -31.48 -16.82 42.13
CA PHE A 160 -30.36 -16.96 43.06
C PHE A 160 -30.18 -18.42 43.50
N HIS A 161 -29.07 -19.03 43.10
CA HIS A 161 -28.69 -20.39 43.52
C HIS A 161 -27.94 -20.40 44.87
N VAL A 162 -27.42 -19.25 45.31
CA VAL A 162 -27.02 -19.02 46.71
C VAL A 162 -27.73 -17.78 47.24
N GLN A 163 -28.61 -17.99 48.21
CA GLN A 163 -29.31 -16.95 48.98
C GLN A 163 -28.49 -16.59 50.24
N PRO A 164 -28.64 -15.37 50.79
CA PRO A 164 -27.98 -15.00 52.03
C PRO A 164 -28.62 -15.68 53.26
N GLU A 165 -27.80 -16.19 54.16
CA GLU A 165 -28.24 -16.77 55.44
C GLU A 165 -28.14 -15.77 56.59
N SER A 166 -29.01 -15.91 57.61
CA SER A 166 -29.00 -15.05 58.80
C SER A 166 -27.85 -15.41 59.74
N VAL A 167 -27.15 -14.41 60.28
CA VAL A 167 -25.90 -14.60 61.05
C VAL A 167 -26.01 -14.00 62.45
N HIS A 168 -25.48 -14.71 63.45
CA HIS A 168 -25.25 -14.21 64.80
C HIS A 168 -23.74 -14.03 65.04
N VAL A 169 -23.32 -12.88 65.57
CA VAL A 169 -21.89 -12.54 65.77
C VAL A 169 -21.67 -11.84 67.11
N GLU A 170 -20.58 -12.17 67.82
CA GLU A 170 -20.09 -11.34 68.94
C GLU A 170 -19.63 -9.96 68.43
N GLU A 171 -19.78 -8.93 69.25
CA GLU A 171 -19.13 -7.63 69.02
C GLU A 171 -17.61 -7.79 68.79
N SER A 172 -17.07 -7.01 67.83
CA SER A 172 -15.72 -7.16 67.26
C SER A 172 -15.44 -8.48 66.51
N GLY A 173 -16.44 -9.34 66.29
CA GLY A 173 -16.38 -10.48 65.38
C GLY A 173 -16.48 -10.09 63.90
N VAL A 174 -16.77 -11.06 63.01
CA VAL A 174 -16.92 -10.82 61.56
C VAL A 174 -18.24 -11.42 61.09
N ALA A 175 -19.05 -10.65 60.38
CA ALA A 175 -20.20 -11.16 59.62
C ALA A 175 -19.81 -11.36 58.14
N ARG A 176 -20.39 -12.35 57.48
CA ARG A 176 -20.21 -12.61 56.06
C ARG A 176 -21.54 -13.11 55.47
N PHE A 177 -22.01 -12.44 54.44
CA PHE A 177 -23.20 -12.82 53.68
C PHE A 177 -22.78 -13.16 52.26
N GLN A 178 -23.16 -14.34 51.78
CA GLN A 178 -22.89 -14.80 50.42
C GLN A 178 -24.17 -14.72 49.59
N CYS A 179 -24.00 -14.38 48.32
CA CYS A 179 -25.08 -14.23 47.35
C CYS A 179 -24.54 -14.60 45.97
N GLN A 180 -25.21 -15.49 45.25
CA GLN A 180 -24.82 -15.88 43.90
C GLN A 180 -26.04 -16.17 43.03
N ILE A 181 -25.91 -15.78 41.76
CA ILE A 181 -26.93 -15.82 40.71
C ILE A 181 -26.19 -15.78 39.37
N HIS A 182 -26.58 -16.63 38.42
CA HIS A 182 -25.98 -16.66 37.10
C HIS A 182 -26.71 -15.73 36.13
N GLY A 183 -25.99 -15.16 35.17
CA GLY A 183 -26.57 -14.34 34.10
C GLY A 183 -25.62 -14.14 32.93
N LEU A 184 -26.17 -13.68 31.81
CA LEU A 184 -25.41 -13.22 30.65
C LEU A 184 -25.84 -11.78 30.34
N PRO A 185 -24.94 -10.77 30.42
CA PRO A 185 -23.59 -10.84 31.01
C PRO A 185 -23.63 -11.20 32.50
N GLU A 186 -22.49 -11.60 33.08
CA GLU A 186 -22.41 -11.92 34.51
C GLU A 186 -22.89 -10.74 35.38
N PRO A 187 -23.78 -10.96 36.38
CA PRO A 187 -24.46 -9.89 37.08
C PRO A 187 -23.62 -9.27 38.18
N VAL A 188 -23.62 -7.93 38.23
CA VAL A 188 -23.01 -7.14 39.30
C VAL A 188 -23.90 -7.24 40.54
N ILE A 189 -23.30 -7.65 41.66
CA ILE A 189 -24.00 -7.74 42.96
C ILE A 189 -23.71 -6.49 43.80
N SER A 190 -24.76 -5.95 44.40
CA SER A 190 -24.72 -4.92 45.43
C SER A 190 -25.55 -5.38 46.64
N TRP A 191 -25.51 -4.62 47.74
CA TRP A 191 -26.20 -4.99 48.98
C TRP A 191 -26.95 -3.81 49.60
N GLU A 192 -28.11 -4.13 50.17
CA GLU A 192 -28.92 -3.23 50.99
C GLU A 192 -28.97 -3.72 52.43
N LYS A 193 -28.93 -2.78 53.37
CA LYS A 193 -29.32 -2.96 54.78
C LYS A 193 -30.61 -2.20 55.04
N ASP A 194 -31.62 -2.87 55.59
CA ASP A 194 -32.92 -2.30 55.99
C ASP A 194 -33.55 -1.43 54.87
N SER A 195 -33.53 -1.96 53.63
CA SER A 195 -33.98 -1.32 52.38
C SER A 195 -33.24 -0.01 52.02
N ARG A 196 -31.95 0.06 52.33
CA ARG A 196 -31.04 1.16 51.94
C ARG A 196 -29.70 0.59 51.47
N PRO A 197 -29.06 1.14 50.41
CA PRO A 197 -27.72 0.70 50.01
C PRO A 197 -26.70 0.76 51.15
N VAL A 198 -25.89 -0.29 51.28
CA VAL A 198 -24.80 -0.37 52.27
C VAL A 198 -23.73 0.68 51.94
N ASP A 199 -23.36 1.53 52.91
CA ASP A 199 -22.32 2.56 52.70
C ASP A 199 -20.90 1.95 52.80
N THR A 200 -20.34 1.59 51.65
CA THR A 200 -18.99 1.03 51.52
C THR A 200 -17.86 2.04 51.79
N LYS A 201 -18.16 3.25 52.29
CA LYS A 201 -17.15 4.18 52.84
C LYS A 201 -16.65 3.78 54.23
N ASP A 202 -17.41 3.00 54.99
CA ASP A 202 -16.89 2.35 56.19
C ASP A 202 -16.08 1.13 55.76
N GLU A 203 -14.75 1.20 55.85
CA GLU A 203 -13.80 0.15 55.44
C GLU A 203 -14.08 -1.23 56.06
N ARG A 204 -14.88 -1.29 57.14
CA ARG A 204 -15.37 -2.54 57.73
C ARG A 204 -16.30 -3.31 56.78
N TYR A 205 -17.10 -2.60 55.98
CA TYR A 205 -18.03 -3.16 54.99
C TYR A 205 -17.30 -3.38 53.66
N THR A 206 -16.78 -4.59 53.48
CA THR A 206 -16.06 -5.01 52.27
C THR A 206 -17.00 -5.78 51.34
N LEU A 207 -17.28 -5.24 50.16
CA LEU A 207 -17.95 -5.97 49.08
C LEU A 207 -16.91 -6.59 48.16
N LEU A 208 -16.98 -7.91 47.97
CA LEU A 208 -16.13 -8.65 47.03
C LEU A 208 -16.82 -8.79 45.66
N PRO A 209 -16.07 -8.73 44.54
CA PRO A 209 -16.60 -9.01 43.20
C PRO A 209 -17.33 -10.36 43.06
N THR A 210 -17.07 -11.34 43.93
CA THR A 210 -17.77 -12.63 44.04
C THR A 210 -19.18 -12.54 44.65
N GLY A 211 -19.71 -11.33 44.85
CA GLY A 211 -21.03 -11.05 45.43
C GLY A 211 -21.10 -11.11 46.95
N VAL A 212 -19.99 -11.40 47.64
CA VAL A 212 -19.95 -11.53 49.10
C VAL A 212 -19.86 -10.16 49.77
N LEU A 213 -20.73 -9.92 50.76
CA LEU A 213 -20.57 -8.83 51.73
C LEU A 213 -19.89 -9.35 52.99
N GLN A 214 -18.81 -8.70 53.41
CA GLN A 214 -18.06 -9.00 54.63
C GLN A 214 -18.03 -7.77 55.54
N ILE A 215 -18.42 -7.92 56.81
CA ILE A 215 -18.42 -6.84 57.81
C ILE A 215 -17.42 -7.20 58.90
N THR A 216 -16.28 -6.50 58.96
CA THR A 216 -15.18 -6.84 59.89
C THR A 216 -15.21 -6.01 61.16
N GLY A 217 -15.07 -6.68 62.31
CA GLY A 217 -15.20 -6.05 63.64
C GLY A 217 -16.57 -5.39 63.78
N VAL A 218 -17.58 -6.24 63.82
CA VAL A 218 -19.01 -5.92 63.91
C VAL A 218 -19.32 -5.16 65.20
N ARG A 219 -20.24 -4.19 65.12
CA ARG A 219 -20.78 -3.37 66.21
C ARG A 219 -22.29 -3.64 66.35
N GLU A 220 -22.87 -3.32 67.49
CA GLU A 220 -24.32 -3.45 67.72
C GLU A 220 -25.16 -2.70 66.65
N GLU A 221 -24.72 -1.52 66.24
CA GLU A 221 -25.32 -0.69 65.17
C GLU A 221 -25.33 -1.33 63.77
N ASP A 222 -24.51 -2.36 63.53
CA ASP A 222 -24.52 -3.09 62.26
C ASP A 222 -25.72 -4.05 62.16
N SER A 223 -26.36 -4.42 63.27
CA SER A 223 -27.56 -5.26 63.31
C SER A 223 -28.70 -4.73 62.42
N GLY A 224 -29.40 -5.62 61.72
CA GLY A 224 -30.45 -5.27 60.77
C GLY A 224 -30.61 -6.35 59.70
N LYS A 225 -31.50 -6.13 58.73
CA LYS A 225 -31.72 -7.06 57.61
C LYS A 225 -30.85 -6.71 56.41
N PHE A 226 -30.20 -7.70 55.83
CA PHE A 226 -29.40 -7.59 54.62
C PHE A 226 -30.06 -8.31 53.45
N CYS A 227 -30.03 -7.70 52.26
CA CYS A 227 -30.51 -8.27 51.00
C CYS A 227 -29.48 -7.96 49.91
N CYS A 228 -29.21 -8.90 49.01
CA CYS A 228 -28.38 -8.62 47.84
C CYS A 228 -29.25 -8.28 46.62
N VAL A 229 -28.72 -7.39 45.79
CA VAL A 229 -29.38 -6.86 44.60
C VAL A 229 -28.46 -7.09 43.41
N ALA A 230 -28.90 -7.94 42.49
CA ALA A 230 -28.16 -8.35 41.31
C ALA A 230 -28.62 -7.58 40.08
N HIS A 231 -27.69 -7.09 39.26
CA HIS A 231 -27.97 -6.29 38.08
C HIS A 231 -27.13 -6.71 36.87
N ASN A 232 -27.77 -6.87 35.70
CA ASN A 232 -27.13 -6.90 34.39
C ASN A 232 -28.06 -6.28 33.34
N SER A 233 -27.72 -6.39 32.04
CA SER A 233 -28.53 -5.84 30.95
C SER A 233 -29.91 -6.51 30.76
N ALA A 234 -30.17 -7.65 31.42
CA ALA A 234 -31.49 -8.28 31.45
C ALA A 234 -32.41 -7.73 32.57
N GLY A 235 -31.89 -6.94 33.52
CA GLY A 235 -32.68 -6.28 34.55
C GLY A 235 -32.04 -6.26 35.94
N VAL A 236 -32.88 -6.38 36.97
CA VAL A 236 -32.52 -6.38 38.39
C VAL A 236 -33.33 -7.43 39.14
N LYS A 237 -32.70 -8.17 40.07
CA LYS A 237 -33.37 -9.08 41.02
C LYS A 237 -32.87 -8.86 42.45
N HIS A 238 -33.73 -9.15 43.43
CA HIS A 238 -33.45 -9.08 44.88
C HIS A 238 -33.51 -10.48 45.51
N SER A 239 -32.67 -10.75 46.51
CA SER A 239 -32.65 -12.02 47.26
C SER A 239 -33.73 -12.09 48.35
N THR A 240 -33.71 -13.18 49.12
CA THR A 240 -34.32 -13.20 50.46
C THR A 240 -33.59 -12.24 51.41
N GLU A 241 -34.28 -11.80 52.47
CA GLU A 241 -33.68 -11.04 53.57
C GLU A 241 -32.94 -11.98 54.54
N ALA A 242 -31.74 -11.60 54.96
CA ALA A 242 -30.95 -12.25 56.00
C ALA A 242 -30.76 -11.32 57.20
N LEU A 243 -30.99 -11.80 58.43
CA LEU A 243 -30.87 -10.99 59.64
C LEU A 243 -29.44 -11.07 60.21
N LEU A 244 -28.80 -9.91 60.42
CA LEU A 244 -27.64 -9.80 61.30
C LEU A 244 -28.12 -9.52 62.74
N THR A 245 -27.69 -10.37 63.68
CA THR A 245 -27.86 -10.12 65.11
C THR A 245 -26.51 -10.09 65.82
N VAL A 246 -26.32 -9.13 66.72
CA VAL A 246 -25.04 -8.91 67.41
C VAL A 246 -25.22 -9.13 68.91
N SER A 247 -24.32 -9.91 69.52
CA SER A 247 -24.22 -10.04 70.97
C SER A 247 -23.16 -9.11 71.53
N GLY A 248 -23.55 -8.24 72.47
CA GLY A 248 -22.65 -7.29 73.13
C GLY A 248 -21.56 -7.98 73.96
N SER A 249 -20.35 -7.43 73.95
CA SER A 249 -19.17 -8.09 74.50
C SER A 249 -19.22 -8.27 76.03
N GLN A 250 -19.27 -9.53 76.50
CA GLN A 250 -19.01 -9.84 77.91
C GLN A 250 -17.51 -9.81 78.21
N SER A 251 -17.02 -8.61 78.54
CA SER A 251 -15.65 -8.25 78.92
C SER A 251 -14.66 -8.03 77.77
N SER A 252 -14.00 -6.87 77.80
CA SER A 252 -13.01 -6.38 76.83
C SER A 252 -11.62 -7.04 76.98
N VAL A 253 -11.61 -8.37 77.00
CA VAL A 253 -10.40 -9.19 77.11
C VAL A 253 -9.55 -9.08 75.84
N TYR A 254 -8.23 -8.86 76.00
CA TYR A 254 -7.27 -8.83 74.89
C TYR A 254 -7.14 -10.19 74.18
N LYS A 255 -7.92 -10.43 73.13
CA LYS A 255 -7.81 -11.60 72.23
C LYS A 255 -6.57 -11.46 71.32
N GLU A 256 -5.77 -12.52 71.15
CA GLU A 256 -4.65 -12.54 70.18
C GLU A 256 -5.12 -12.48 68.72
N PRO A 257 -4.28 -12.01 67.77
CA PRO A 257 -4.63 -12.03 66.36
C PRO A 257 -4.76 -13.47 65.85
N MET A 258 -5.91 -13.80 65.26
CA MET A 258 -6.17 -15.07 64.59
C MET A 258 -6.63 -14.79 63.16
N ILE A 259 -6.13 -15.57 62.20
CA ILE A 259 -6.61 -15.58 60.82
C ILE A 259 -7.71 -16.64 60.73
N LEU A 260 -8.92 -16.23 60.35
CA LEU A 260 -10.10 -17.09 60.22
C LEU A 260 -10.20 -17.67 58.80
N VAL A 261 -9.89 -16.83 57.80
CA VAL A 261 -9.77 -17.21 56.39
C VAL A 261 -8.46 -16.59 55.89
N GLY A 262 -7.64 -17.37 55.21
CA GLY A 262 -6.39 -16.92 54.59
C GLY A 262 -6.38 -17.19 53.09
N PRO A 263 -5.35 -16.70 52.36
CA PRO A 263 -5.25 -16.89 50.92
C PRO A 263 -5.07 -18.37 50.58
N GLU A 264 -5.96 -18.90 49.74
CA GLU A 264 -5.84 -20.25 49.18
C GLU A 264 -4.98 -20.26 47.90
N ASN A 265 -4.82 -21.43 47.28
CA ASN A 265 -4.17 -21.54 45.98
C ASN A 265 -5.20 -21.27 44.88
N LEU A 266 -4.90 -20.31 44.00
CA LEU A 266 -5.79 -19.85 42.94
C LEU A 266 -5.08 -19.94 41.59
N THR A 267 -5.74 -20.53 40.59
CA THR A 267 -5.28 -20.56 39.20
C THR A 267 -6.30 -19.82 38.34
N LEU A 268 -5.85 -18.83 37.57
CA LEU A 268 -6.67 -17.99 36.70
C LEU A 268 -6.05 -17.92 35.30
N THR A 269 -6.86 -17.52 34.30
CA THR A 269 -6.32 -17.00 33.04
C THR A 269 -6.06 -15.50 33.14
N VAL A 270 -5.28 -14.94 32.21
CA VAL A 270 -5.11 -13.49 32.07
C VAL A 270 -6.44 -12.74 31.95
N HIS A 271 -6.45 -11.47 32.36
CA HIS A 271 -7.61 -10.56 32.36
C HIS A 271 -8.79 -10.95 33.27
N GLN A 272 -8.66 -12.03 34.05
CA GLN A 272 -9.56 -12.31 35.18
C GLN A 272 -9.19 -11.44 36.40
N THR A 273 -10.11 -11.33 37.35
CA THR A 273 -9.85 -10.71 38.65
C THR A 273 -9.40 -11.76 39.66
N ALA A 274 -8.26 -11.55 40.33
CA ALA A 274 -7.90 -12.33 41.52
C ALA A 274 -8.43 -11.69 42.79
N ILE A 275 -8.90 -12.52 43.72
CA ILE A 275 -9.17 -12.15 45.11
C ILE A 275 -8.42 -13.14 46.00
N LEU A 276 -7.56 -12.61 46.86
CA LEU A 276 -6.84 -13.37 47.88
C LEU A 276 -7.32 -12.86 49.24
N GLU A 277 -8.19 -13.63 49.90
CA GLU A 277 -8.81 -13.21 51.15
C GLU A 277 -7.85 -13.33 52.35
N CYS A 278 -7.97 -12.44 53.33
CA CYS A 278 -7.31 -12.56 54.62
C CYS A 278 -8.14 -11.90 55.72
N ILE A 279 -9.00 -12.70 56.33
CA ILE A 279 -9.93 -12.29 57.38
C ILE A 279 -9.29 -12.58 58.73
N ALA A 280 -9.07 -11.54 59.55
CA ALA A 280 -8.46 -11.66 60.86
C ALA A 280 -9.33 -11.06 61.98
N THR A 281 -9.30 -11.69 63.16
CA THR A 281 -9.96 -11.23 64.38
C THR A 281 -8.95 -11.16 65.55
N GLY A 282 -9.29 -10.41 66.60
CA GLY A 282 -8.44 -10.14 67.76
C GLY A 282 -8.80 -8.81 68.43
N TYR A 283 -8.32 -8.59 69.66
CA TYR A 283 -8.55 -7.34 70.40
C TYR A 283 -7.24 -6.79 70.99
N PRO A 284 -6.82 -5.55 70.64
CA PRO A 284 -7.38 -4.68 69.60
C PRO A 284 -7.32 -5.32 68.20
N ARG A 285 -8.18 -4.84 67.30
CA ARG A 285 -8.33 -5.33 65.91
C ARG A 285 -6.96 -5.51 65.23
N PRO A 286 -6.66 -6.66 64.61
CA PRO A 286 -5.42 -6.84 63.86
C PRO A 286 -5.36 -5.93 62.63
N ILE A 287 -4.17 -5.45 62.29
CA ILE A 287 -3.87 -4.79 61.02
C ILE A 287 -3.34 -5.85 60.06
N VAL A 288 -4.07 -6.12 58.99
CA VAL A 288 -3.63 -7.03 57.92
C VAL A 288 -2.61 -6.33 57.03
N SER A 289 -1.49 -6.98 56.74
CA SER A 289 -0.51 -6.54 55.76
C SER A 289 -0.11 -7.69 54.83
N TRP A 290 0.17 -7.38 53.56
CA TRP A 290 0.54 -8.38 52.55
C TRP A 290 2.02 -8.28 52.17
N SER A 291 2.60 -9.40 51.75
CA SER A 291 3.93 -9.47 51.14
C SER A 291 4.02 -10.63 50.14
N ARG A 292 4.77 -10.49 49.05
CA ARG A 292 5.11 -11.63 48.18
C ARG A 292 6.36 -12.33 48.71
N LEU A 293 6.37 -13.66 48.68
CA LEU A 293 7.50 -14.48 49.14
C LEU A 293 8.75 -14.33 48.27
N ASP A 294 8.59 -13.87 47.02
CA ASP A 294 9.69 -13.55 46.08
C ASP A 294 10.32 -12.16 46.32
N GLY A 295 9.84 -11.40 47.30
CA GLY A 295 10.33 -10.06 47.64
C GLY A 295 9.92 -8.95 46.67
N ARG A 296 9.09 -9.23 45.64
CA ARG A 296 8.53 -8.17 44.79
C ARG A 296 7.52 -7.32 45.58
N PRO A 297 7.50 -5.99 45.37
CA PRO A 297 6.59 -5.10 46.11
C PRO A 297 5.13 -5.38 45.76
N ILE A 298 4.26 -5.30 46.76
CA ILE A 298 2.80 -5.24 46.57
C ILE A 298 2.44 -3.76 46.46
N GLY A 299 2.38 -3.30 45.21
CA GLY A 299 2.21 -1.89 44.84
C GLY A 299 2.53 -1.62 43.37
N VAL A 300 2.34 -2.64 42.51
CA VAL A 300 2.33 -2.49 41.05
C VAL A 300 0.88 -2.34 40.58
N GLU A 301 0.70 -1.93 39.32
CA GLU A 301 -0.60 -1.60 38.72
C GLU A 301 -1.65 -2.72 38.90
N GLY A 302 -2.91 -2.31 39.06
CA GLY A 302 -4.04 -3.23 39.20
C GLY A 302 -4.23 -3.90 40.57
N ILE A 303 -3.27 -3.81 41.50
CA ILE A 303 -3.39 -4.40 42.86
C ILE A 303 -4.00 -3.41 43.85
N GLN A 304 -5.03 -3.84 44.58
CA GLN A 304 -5.73 -3.06 45.61
C GLN A 304 -5.97 -3.89 46.88
N VAL A 305 -6.07 -3.24 48.05
CA VAL A 305 -6.58 -3.89 49.28
C VAL A 305 -8.03 -3.45 49.48
N LEU A 306 -8.94 -4.41 49.52
CA LEU A 306 -10.36 -4.20 49.79
C LEU A 306 -10.62 -4.24 51.30
N GLY A 307 -11.17 -3.14 51.80
CA GLY A 307 -11.50 -2.95 53.22
C GLY A 307 -10.31 -3.27 54.13
N THR A 308 -10.56 -4.01 55.20
CA THR A 308 -9.55 -4.22 56.25
C THR A 308 -8.55 -5.36 56.00
N GLY A 309 -8.48 -5.97 54.80
CA GLY A 309 -7.45 -7.00 54.58
C GLY A 309 -7.51 -7.92 53.34
N ASN A 310 -8.54 -7.89 52.51
CA ASN A 310 -8.59 -8.77 51.32
C ASN A 310 -7.79 -8.13 50.16
N LEU A 311 -6.98 -8.90 49.42
CA LEU A 311 -6.18 -8.38 48.31
C LEU A 311 -6.87 -8.69 46.97
N MET A 312 -7.18 -7.65 46.19
CA MET A 312 -7.75 -7.76 44.85
C MET A 312 -6.69 -7.42 43.80
N ILE A 313 -6.74 -8.10 42.65
CA ILE A 313 -6.00 -7.74 41.45
C ILE A 313 -7.01 -7.73 40.30
N SER A 314 -7.38 -6.55 39.80
CA SER A 314 -8.53 -6.40 38.88
C SER A 314 -8.29 -7.07 37.52
N ASP A 315 -7.08 -6.89 36.98
CA ASP A 315 -6.60 -7.46 35.73
C ASP A 315 -5.33 -8.26 36.03
N VAL A 316 -5.41 -9.59 35.94
CA VAL A 316 -4.24 -10.45 36.17
C VAL A 316 -3.43 -10.65 34.89
N GLY A 317 -2.15 -10.27 34.94
CA GLY A 317 -1.14 -10.70 33.97
C GLY A 317 -0.20 -11.74 34.60
N VAL A 318 0.57 -12.44 33.76
CA VAL A 318 1.51 -13.50 34.20
C VAL A 318 2.51 -13.02 35.27
N GLN A 319 2.87 -11.73 35.27
CA GLN A 319 3.70 -11.11 36.30
C GLN A 319 3.12 -11.14 37.73
N HIS A 320 1.79 -11.31 37.86
CA HIS A 320 1.09 -11.43 39.13
C HIS A 320 1.17 -12.84 39.73
N SER A 321 1.57 -13.86 38.96
CA SER A 321 1.92 -15.19 39.51
C SER A 321 2.94 -15.11 40.64
N GLY A 322 2.73 -15.85 41.73
CA GLY A 322 3.59 -15.83 42.92
C GLY A 322 2.96 -16.44 44.16
N VAL A 323 3.72 -16.49 45.26
CA VAL A 323 3.18 -16.84 46.59
C VAL A 323 2.96 -15.56 47.40
N TYR A 324 1.71 -15.34 47.78
CA TYR A 324 1.27 -14.18 48.56
C TYR A 324 1.08 -14.60 50.01
N VAL A 325 1.67 -13.84 50.93
CA VAL A 325 1.60 -14.05 52.37
C VAL A 325 0.84 -12.87 52.98
N CYS A 326 -0.27 -13.15 53.66
CA CYS A 326 -0.92 -12.17 54.51
C CYS A 326 -0.47 -12.33 55.96
N ALA A 327 -0.38 -11.20 56.69
CA ALA A 327 0.04 -11.13 58.07
C ALA A 327 -0.97 -10.31 58.89
N ALA A 328 -1.58 -10.93 59.89
CA ALA A 328 -2.44 -10.26 60.85
C ALA A 328 -1.60 -9.78 62.04
N ASN A 329 -1.30 -8.48 62.11
CA ASN A 329 -0.40 -7.88 63.09
C ASN A 329 -1.20 -7.23 64.24
N LYS A 330 -0.85 -7.51 65.51
CA LYS A 330 -1.49 -6.88 66.67
C LYS A 330 -0.92 -5.47 66.90
N PRO A 331 -1.75 -4.40 66.84
CA PRO A 331 -1.31 -3.01 66.99
C PRO A 331 -0.40 -2.77 68.19
N GLY A 332 0.65 -1.96 68.00
CA GLY A 332 1.61 -1.61 69.05
C GLY A 332 2.54 -2.74 69.50
N THR A 333 2.51 -3.92 68.88
CA THR A 333 3.33 -5.08 69.28
C THR A 333 4.08 -5.72 68.10
N ARG A 334 4.94 -6.70 68.40
CA ARG A 334 5.57 -7.58 67.39
C ARG A 334 4.78 -8.88 67.15
N VAL A 335 3.62 -9.06 67.79
CA VAL A 335 2.81 -10.29 67.65
C VAL A 335 2.06 -10.25 66.33
N ARG A 336 2.23 -11.30 65.52
CA ARG A 336 1.47 -11.52 64.29
C ARG A 336 1.13 -12.99 64.09
N ARG A 337 0.17 -13.27 63.22
CA ARG A 337 -0.04 -14.58 62.58
C ARG A 337 0.05 -14.40 61.06
N THR A 338 0.33 -15.46 60.32
CA THR A 338 0.54 -15.42 58.86
C THR A 338 -0.11 -16.62 58.17
N ALA A 339 -0.70 -16.38 57.01
CA ALA A 339 -1.20 -17.41 56.09
C ALA A 339 -0.70 -17.12 54.67
N GLN A 340 -0.62 -18.14 53.80
CA GLN A 340 -0.06 -18.00 52.46
C GLN A 340 -0.81 -18.82 51.42
N GLY A 341 -0.94 -18.26 50.21
CA GLY A 341 -1.56 -18.90 49.06
C GLY A 341 -0.77 -18.60 47.78
N ARG A 342 -0.85 -19.52 46.81
CA ARG A 342 -0.19 -19.36 45.50
C ARG A 342 -1.20 -18.88 44.46
N LEU A 343 -0.93 -17.73 43.84
CA LEU A 343 -1.57 -17.31 42.61
C LEU A 343 -0.76 -17.85 41.42
N VAL A 344 -1.43 -18.51 40.49
CA VAL A 344 -0.91 -18.91 39.17
C VAL A 344 -1.78 -18.24 38.11
N VAL A 345 -1.18 -17.41 37.27
CA VAL A 345 -1.84 -16.76 36.14
C VAL A 345 -1.33 -17.39 34.86
N GLN A 346 -2.25 -17.97 34.08
CA GLN A 346 -2.01 -18.62 32.82
C GLN A 346 -2.41 -17.71 31.66
N ALA A 347 -1.71 -17.79 30.52
CA ALA A 347 -2.07 -17.08 29.29
C ALA A 347 -2.39 -18.10 28.20
N PRO A 348 -3.53 -18.00 27.49
CA PRO A 348 -3.88 -18.94 26.42
C PRO A 348 -2.86 -18.88 25.27
N ALA A 349 -2.84 -19.92 24.44
CA ALA A 349 -1.98 -19.96 23.27
C ALA A 349 -2.35 -18.85 22.24
N GLU A 350 -1.36 -18.07 21.81
CA GLU A 350 -1.49 -16.99 20.82
C GLU A 350 -0.34 -17.06 19.79
N PHE A 351 -0.60 -16.84 18.49
CA PHE A 351 0.46 -16.87 17.48
C PHE A 351 1.28 -15.58 17.44
N VAL A 352 2.58 -15.70 17.71
CA VAL A 352 3.59 -14.68 17.41
C VAL A 352 3.93 -14.68 15.91
N GLN A 353 3.90 -15.86 15.28
CA GLN A 353 4.07 -16.04 13.84
C GLN A 353 3.16 -17.18 13.35
N PRO A 354 2.00 -16.88 12.73
CA PRO A 354 1.19 -17.92 12.08
C PRO A 354 1.87 -18.43 10.79
N PRO A 355 1.56 -19.67 10.35
CA PRO A 355 2.04 -20.19 9.07
C PRO A 355 1.45 -19.42 7.88
N GLN A 356 2.23 -19.32 6.80
CA GLN A 356 1.85 -18.61 5.57
C GLN A 356 1.83 -19.58 4.39
N SER A 357 0.85 -19.41 3.48
CA SER A 357 0.74 -20.20 2.25
C SER A 357 1.95 -19.98 1.34
N ILE A 358 2.43 -21.05 0.69
CA ILE A 358 3.60 -21.02 -0.20
C ILE A 358 3.37 -21.83 -1.47
N ALA A 359 3.90 -21.31 -2.58
CA ALA A 359 3.99 -22.02 -3.86
C ALA A 359 5.44 -22.45 -4.12
N ARG A 360 5.65 -23.72 -4.48
CA ARG A 360 6.99 -24.31 -4.68
C ARG A 360 7.00 -25.34 -5.82
N PRO A 361 8.04 -25.39 -6.68
CA PRO A 361 8.13 -26.40 -7.73
C PRO A 361 8.27 -27.82 -7.20
N VAL A 362 7.69 -28.79 -7.92
CA VAL A 362 7.84 -30.23 -7.64
C VAL A 362 9.33 -30.61 -7.47
N GLY A 363 9.62 -31.49 -6.50
CA GLY A 363 10.98 -31.90 -6.15
C GLY A 363 11.80 -30.90 -5.33
N THR A 364 11.30 -29.69 -5.05
CA THR A 364 11.96 -28.73 -4.15
C THR A 364 11.60 -28.99 -2.67
N THR A 365 12.01 -28.10 -1.76
CA THR A 365 11.69 -28.23 -0.31
C THR A 365 10.69 -27.15 0.11
N ALA A 366 9.60 -27.56 0.74
CA ALA A 366 8.66 -26.66 1.41
C ALA A 366 9.04 -26.53 2.90
N ILE A 367 8.91 -25.33 3.45
CA ILE A 367 9.16 -25.03 4.87
C ILE A 367 8.03 -24.11 5.36
N PHE A 368 7.33 -24.54 6.40
CA PHE A 368 6.39 -23.70 7.15
C PHE A 368 6.96 -23.40 8.54
N THR A 369 6.76 -22.18 9.01
CA THR A 369 7.11 -21.75 10.37
C THR A 369 5.83 -21.39 11.11
N CYS A 370 5.75 -21.77 12.38
CA CYS A 370 4.65 -21.48 13.27
C CYS A 370 5.21 -21.24 14.67
N GLN A 371 5.00 -20.05 15.24
CA GLN A 371 5.46 -19.70 16.58
C GLN A 371 4.28 -19.19 17.40
N ALA A 372 4.12 -19.72 18.61
CA ALA A 372 3.10 -19.30 19.55
C ALA A 372 3.71 -18.99 20.92
N GLN A 373 3.05 -18.10 21.65
CA GLN A 373 3.33 -17.76 23.04
C GLN A 373 2.14 -18.17 23.92
N GLY A 374 2.39 -18.30 25.22
CA GLY A 374 1.41 -18.70 26.23
C GLY A 374 2.11 -19.08 27.53
N GLU A 375 1.34 -19.18 28.61
CA GLU A 375 1.81 -19.64 29.92
C GLU A 375 0.80 -20.66 30.45
N PRO A 376 1.12 -21.98 30.54
CA PRO A 376 2.39 -22.62 30.18
C PRO A 376 2.75 -22.54 28.68
N GLU A 377 4.02 -22.80 28.34
CA GLU A 377 4.52 -22.82 26.95
C GLU A 377 3.67 -23.76 26.06
N PRO A 378 3.04 -23.24 24.98
CA PRO A 378 2.08 -24.00 24.19
C PRO A 378 2.74 -25.09 23.36
N GLN A 379 2.09 -26.26 23.30
CA GLN A 379 2.53 -27.36 22.45
C GLN A 379 2.00 -27.15 21.03
N LEU A 380 2.87 -27.39 20.03
CA LEU A 380 2.54 -27.22 18.61
C LEU A 380 2.27 -28.56 17.94
N THR A 381 1.07 -28.68 17.35
CA THR A 381 0.63 -29.83 16.56
C THR A 381 0.35 -29.39 15.13
N TRP A 382 0.71 -30.22 14.15
CA TRP A 382 0.39 -29.97 12.74
C TRP A 382 -0.66 -30.95 12.23
N LEU A 383 -1.58 -30.45 11.41
CA LEU A 383 -2.49 -31.26 10.61
C LEU A 383 -2.17 -31.08 9.11
N LYS A 384 -2.42 -32.13 8.30
CA LYS A 384 -2.47 -32.09 6.83
C LYS A 384 -3.91 -32.46 6.42
N ASN A 385 -4.61 -31.56 5.75
CA ASN A 385 -6.02 -31.72 5.36
C ASN A 385 -6.95 -32.18 6.51
N GLY A 386 -6.71 -31.66 7.73
CA GLY A 386 -7.51 -31.98 8.93
C GLY A 386 -7.13 -33.27 9.67
N GLN A 387 -6.15 -34.04 9.21
CA GLN A 387 -5.61 -35.21 9.91
C GLN A 387 -4.25 -34.91 10.54
N ILE A 388 -3.92 -35.51 11.69
CA ILE A 388 -2.63 -35.29 12.37
C ILE A 388 -1.46 -35.67 11.45
N LEU A 389 -0.50 -34.75 11.34
CA LEU A 389 0.69 -34.91 10.50
C LEU A 389 1.74 -35.74 11.26
N GLU A 390 1.77 -37.04 10.95
CA GLU A 390 2.79 -37.95 11.47
C GLU A 390 4.16 -37.65 10.84
N PRO A 391 5.21 -37.32 11.62
CA PRO A 391 6.52 -36.95 11.10
C PRO A 391 7.34 -38.16 10.62
N GLY A 392 7.21 -38.49 9.33
CA GLY A 392 7.88 -39.63 8.68
C GLY A 392 8.49 -39.32 7.31
N GLY A 393 9.30 -40.24 6.77
CA GLY A 393 9.82 -40.16 5.40
C GLY A 393 10.53 -38.85 5.07
N HIS A 394 10.02 -38.12 4.08
CA HIS A 394 10.51 -36.80 3.63
C HIS A 394 9.99 -35.62 4.46
N VAL A 395 9.03 -35.84 5.37
CA VAL A 395 8.46 -34.84 6.26
C VAL A 395 9.23 -34.80 7.59
N LYS A 396 9.55 -33.62 8.11
CA LYS A 396 10.26 -33.43 9.38
C LYS A 396 9.68 -32.24 10.15
N LEU A 397 9.43 -32.46 11.43
CA LEU A 397 9.21 -31.40 12.42
C LEU A 397 10.52 -31.08 13.13
N ARG A 398 10.75 -29.80 13.46
CA ARG A 398 11.93 -29.31 14.20
C ARG A 398 11.51 -28.25 15.22
N ASN A 399 12.40 -27.97 16.18
CA ASN A 399 12.27 -26.86 17.15
C ASN A 399 10.93 -26.88 17.91
N ASN A 400 10.66 -27.93 18.69
CA ASN A 400 9.36 -28.15 19.37
C ASN A 400 8.17 -28.01 18.40
N ASN A 401 8.29 -28.64 17.22
CA ASN A 401 7.35 -28.58 16.10
C ASN A 401 7.08 -27.18 15.48
N SER A 402 7.75 -26.11 15.91
CA SER A 402 7.60 -24.76 15.33
C SER A 402 8.05 -24.63 13.87
N THR A 403 8.77 -25.62 13.34
CA THR A 403 9.16 -25.67 11.93
C THR A 403 8.78 -27.01 11.31
N LEU A 404 7.88 -26.97 10.32
CA LEU A 404 7.55 -28.09 9.45
C LEU A 404 8.37 -27.99 8.16
N THR A 405 9.02 -29.08 7.75
CA THR A 405 9.81 -29.17 6.52
C THR A 405 9.41 -30.40 5.72
N ILE A 406 9.23 -30.24 4.41
CA ILE A 406 8.87 -31.32 3.48
C ILE A 406 9.88 -31.29 2.34
N TYR A 407 10.74 -32.32 2.26
CA TYR A 407 11.81 -32.41 1.26
C TYR A 407 11.33 -33.10 -0.02
N GLY A 408 11.67 -32.59 -1.20
CA GLY A 408 11.34 -33.28 -2.47
C GLY A 408 9.84 -33.34 -2.75
N ILE A 409 9.13 -32.23 -2.58
CA ILE A 409 7.65 -32.18 -2.58
C ILE A 409 7.02 -32.82 -3.83
N SER A 410 5.93 -33.56 -3.61
CA SER A 410 5.18 -34.32 -4.60
C SER A 410 3.75 -33.81 -4.77
N GLN A 411 2.96 -34.35 -5.72
CA GLN A 411 1.55 -33.97 -5.85
C GLN A 411 0.74 -34.27 -4.58
N ASP A 412 1.04 -35.38 -3.92
CA ASP A 412 0.39 -35.81 -2.68
C ASP A 412 0.71 -34.88 -1.50
N ASP A 413 1.67 -33.96 -1.65
CA ASP A 413 2.01 -32.93 -0.66
C ASP A 413 1.23 -31.62 -0.82
N GLU A 414 0.52 -31.41 -1.94
CA GLU A 414 -0.44 -30.30 -2.06
C GLU A 414 -1.60 -30.50 -1.06
N ALA A 415 -1.67 -29.62 -0.08
CA ALA A 415 -2.60 -29.72 1.04
C ALA A 415 -2.74 -28.38 1.77
N ILE A 416 -3.77 -28.27 2.60
CA ILE A 416 -3.84 -27.29 3.67
C ILE A 416 -3.12 -27.88 4.88
N TYR A 417 -2.05 -27.20 5.31
CA TYR A 417 -1.31 -27.48 6.53
C TYR A 417 -1.79 -26.53 7.62
N GLN A 418 -2.26 -27.09 8.73
CA GLN A 418 -2.76 -26.31 9.87
C GLN A 418 -1.82 -26.49 11.05
N CYS A 419 -1.39 -25.39 11.64
CA CYS A 419 -0.71 -25.38 12.93
C CYS A 419 -1.75 -25.12 14.03
N ILE A 420 -1.71 -25.93 15.08
CA ILE A 420 -2.50 -25.77 16.30
C ILE A 420 -1.52 -25.57 17.44
N ALA A 421 -1.74 -24.52 18.24
CA ALA A 421 -1.00 -24.24 19.46
C ALA A 421 -1.95 -24.37 20.66
N GLU A 422 -1.57 -25.17 21.67
CA GLU A 422 -2.45 -25.49 22.80
C GLU A 422 -1.70 -25.50 24.14
N ASN A 423 -2.32 -24.92 25.17
CA ASN A 423 -1.92 -25.08 26.57
C ASN A 423 -3.16 -25.21 27.49
N SER A 424 -2.96 -25.32 28.81
CA SER A 424 -4.05 -25.50 29.77
C SER A 424 -5.03 -24.31 29.90
N ALA A 425 -4.71 -23.15 29.32
CA ALA A 425 -5.56 -21.96 29.33
C ALA A 425 -6.30 -21.73 27.99
N GLY A 426 -5.90 -22.41 26.91
CA GLY A 426 -6.61 -22.34 25.63
C GLY A 426 -5.77 -22.79 24.43
N SER A 427 -6.46 -22.86 23.28
CA SER A 427 -5.89 -23.27 22.01
C SER A 427 -6.16 -22.25 20.90
N THR A 428 -5.23 -22.10 19.97
CA THR A 428 -5.39 -21.31 18.73
C THR A 428 -4.93 -22.11 17.52
N GLN A 429 -5.49 -21.83 16.34
CA GLN A 429 -5.22 -22.57 15.11
C GLN A 429 -5.11 -21.66 13.89
N ALA A 430 -4.15 -21.92 13.00
CA ALA A 430 -3.91 -21.15 11.79
C ALA A 430 -3.46 -22.04 10.63
N SER A 431 -3.88 -21.71 9.42
CA SER A 431 -3.81 -22.60 8.25
C SER A 431 -3.09 -21.95 7.07
N ALA A 432 -2.29 -22.76 6.35
CA ALA A 432 -1.53 -22.35 5.19
C ALA A 432 -1.62 -23.42 4.09
N ARG A 433 -1.71 -23.03 2.82
CA ARG A 433 -1.70 -23.96 1.67
C ARG A 433 -0.28 -24.17 1.16
N LEU A 434 0.07 -25.42 0.85
CA LEU A 434 1.16 -25.73 -0.09
C LEU A 434 0.55 -25.88 -1.49
N THR A 435 0.98 -25.04 -2.42
CA THR A 435 0.68 -25.21 -3.85
C THR A 435 1.92 -25.76 -4.56
N VAL A 436 1.80 -26.90 -5.23
CA VAL A 436 2.91 -27.57 -5.91
C VAL A 436 2.91 -27.15 -7.38
N LEU A 437 3.96 -26.45 -7.80
CA LEU A 437 4.09 -25.93 -9.15
C LEU A 437 4.71 -26.97 -10.09
N TRP A 438 4.08 -27.16 -11.25
CA TRP A 438 4.47 -28.13 -12.27
C TRP A 438 5.13 -27.43 -13.45
N ALA A 439 6.13 -28.07 -14.04
CA ALA A 439 6.73 -27.58 -15.30
C ALA A 439 5.71 -27.64 -16.47
N ASP A 440 4.78 -28.59 -16.40
CA ASP A 440 3.87 -28.95 -17.49
C ASP A 440 2.71 -27.96 -17.70
N GLY A 441 2.62 -26.88 -16.89
CA GLY A 441 1.68 -25.77 -17.08
C GLY A 441 2.26 -24.55 -17.82
N LEU A 442 3.58 -24.54 -18.06
CA LEU A 442 4.26 -23.47 -18.80
C LEU A 442 4.10 -23.68 -20.32
N PRO A 443 4.02 -22.60 -21.12
CA PRO A 443 3.99 -22.73 -22.57
C PRO A 443 5.31 -23.31 -23.09
N GLY A 444 5.24 -23.93 -24.26
CA GLY A 444 6.43 -24.36 -24.98
C GLY A 444 7.31 -23.18 -25.41
N VAL A 445 8.47 -23.51 -25.96
CA VAL A 445 9.40 -22.51 -26.49
C VAL A 445 8.92 -22.01 -27.86
N ALA A 446 8.90 -20.69 -28.08
CA ALA A 446 8.56 -20.10 -29.38
C ALA A 446 9.54 -20.58 -30.46
N THR A 447 9.02 -21.03 -31.60
CA THR A 447 9.83 -21.70 -32.64
C THR A 447 10.13 -20.78 -33.82
N HIS A 448 11.07 -21.17 -34.67
CA HIS A 448 11.39 -20.46 -35.92
C HIS A 448 11.69 -18.96 -35.73
N VAL A 449 12.40 -18.59 -34.65
CA VAL A 449 12.77 -17.19 -34.40
C VAL A 449 13.77 -16.73 -35.45
N GLN A 450 13.45 -15.64 -36.14
CA GLN A 450 14.21 -15.05 -37.25
C GLN A 450 14.29 -13.54 -37.08
N ALA A 451 15.35 -12.93 -37.61
CA ALA A 451 15.51 -11.49 -37.67
C ALA A 451 15.96 -11.09 -39.08
N GLU A 452 15.55 -9.91 -39.53
CA GLU A 452 15.88 -9.33 -40.84
C GLU A 452 16.09 -7.81 -40.70
N ALA A 453 17.23 -7.30 -41.17
CA ALA A 453 17.49 -5.87 -41.19
C ALA A 453 16.68 -5.19 -42.30
N LEU A 454 15.85 -4.20 -41.94
CA LEU A 454 15.04 -3.45 -42.91
C LEU A 454 15.67 -2.10 -43.28
N SER A 455 16.44 -1.50 -42.37
CA SER A 455 17.09 -0.20 -42.59
C SER A 455 18.28 -0.02 -41.63
N PRO A 456 19.04 1.10 -41.73
CA PRO A 456 20.10 1.40 -40.78
C PRO A 456 19.64 1.58 -39.32
N THR A 457 18.35 1.75 -39.04
CA THR A 457 17.84 1.95 -37.68
C THR A 457 16.69 1.00 -37.31
N THR A 458 16.42 -0.04 -38.11
CA THR A 458 15.29 -0.96 -37.90
C THR A 458 15.59 -2.40 -38.29
N ILE A 459 15.25 -3.34 -37.38
CA ILE A 459 15.28 -4.79 -37.62
C ILE A 459 13.86 -5.32 -37.37
N GLN A 460 13.36 -6.19 -38.24
CA GLN A 460 12.16 -6.97 -37.99
C GLN A 460 12.55 -8.30 -37.35
N VAL A 461 11.86 -8.70 -36.28
CA VAL A 461 11.97 -10.03 -35.66
C VAL A 461 10.65 -10.75 -35.88
N SER A 462 10.69 -12.04 -36.22
CA SER A 462 9.51 -12.90 -36.37
C SER A 462 9.72 -14.26 -35.71
N TRP A 463 8.63 -14.93 -35.36
CA TRP A 463 8.63 -16.23 -34.71
C TRP A 463 7.33 -16.98 -35.02
N ARG A 464 7.19 -18.19 -34.48
CA ARG A 464 5.95 -18.98 -34.49
C ARG A 464 5.57 -19.38 -33.07
N GLU A 465 4.30 -19.74 -32.93
CA GLU A 465 3.79 -20.31 -31.69
C GLU A 465 4.56 -21.61 -31.33
N PRO A 466 4.65 -21.97 -30.05
CA PRO A 466 5.22 -23.25 -29.63
C PRO A 466 4.37 -24.43 -30.09
N ASP A 467 5.01 -25.51 -30.56
CA ASP A 467 4.33 -26.74 -31.00
C ASP A 467 3.68 -27.55 -29.84
N GLN A 468 3.96 -27.18 -28.58
CA GLN A 468 3.46 -27.84 -27.38
C GLN A 468 3.00 -26.79 -26.36
N ASN A 469 1.69 -26.67 -26.15
CA ASN A 469 1.09 -25.82 -25.11
C ASN A 469 -0.03 -26.58 -24.40
N THR A 470 -0.07 -26.50 -23.07
CA THR A 470 -1.10 -27.10 -22.20
C THR A 470 -2.13 -26.07 -21.69
N GLN A 471 -1.91 -24.79 -22.00
CA GLN A 471 -2.70 -23.62 -21.61
C GLN A 471 -2.71 -22.64 -22.79
N ASP A 472 -3.74 -21.78 -22.85
CA ASP A 472 -3.78 -20.67 -23.82
C ASP A 472 -2.62 -19.70 -23.61
N ILE A 473 -1.90 -19.39 -24.69
CA ILE A 473 -0.92 -18.29 -24.69
C ILE A 473 -1.68 -16.96 -24.57
N ILE A 474 -1.21 -16.09 -23.68
CA ILE A 474 -1.75 -14.74 -23.47
C ILE A 474 -0.89 -13.66 -24.14
N GLY A 475 0.39 -13.92 -24.39
CA GLY A 475 1.29 -13.02 -25.09
C GLY A 475 2.71 -13.56 -25.21
N TYR A 476 3.59 -12.75 -25.81
CA TYR A 476 5.02 -13.01 -25.94
C TYR A 476 5.81 -11.82 -25.38
N VAL A 477 7.04 -12.07 -24.90
CA VAL A 477 8.02 -11.01 -24.60
C VAL A 477 9.24 -11.25 -25.47
N LEU A 478 9.60 -10.23 -26.25
CA LEU A 478 10.82 -10.18 -27.04
C LEU A 478 11.92 -9.53 -26.21
N HIS A 479 13.05 -10.22 -26.09
CA HIS A 479 14.26 -9.72 -25.44
C HIS A 479 15.23 -9.17 -26.47
N ILE A 480 15.80 -8.00 -26.21
CA ILE A 480 16.58 -7.23 -27.17
C ILE A 480 17.84 -6.67 -26.49
N ARG A 481 19.02 -6.90 -27.10
CA ARG A 481 20.30 -6.42 -26.59
C ARG A 481 21.29 -6.20 -27.74
N ARG A 482 22.12 -5.14 -27.69
CA ARG A 482 23.30 -5.07 -28.57
C ARG A 482 24.24 -6.23 -28.25
N THR A 483 24.73 -6.92 -29.26
CA THR A 483 25.51 -8.16 -29.10
C THR A 483 26.75 -7.94 -28.24
N SER A 484 27.34 -6.75 -28.31
CA SER A 484 28.49 -6.25 -27.53
C SER A 484 28.25 -6.04 -26.04
N ASP A 485 27.00 -5.82 -25.64
CA ASP A 485 26.66 -5.28 -24.32
C ASP A 485 26.44 -6.41 -23.30
N PRO A 486 26.72 -6.20 -22.01
CA PRO A 486 26.48 -7.22 -20.99
C PRO A 486 24.98 -7.58 -20.91
N VAL A 487 24.67 -8.81 -20.49
CA VAL A 487 23.29 -9.33 -20.42
C VAL A 487 22.37 -8.46 -19.55
N GLU A 488 22.94 -7.74 -18.58
CA GLU A 488 22.23 -6.78 -17.71
C GLU A 488 21.70 -5.53 -18.44
N MET A 489 22.14 -5.28 -19.68
CA MET A 489 21.69 -4.19 -20.57
C MET A 489 20.64 -4.66 -21.60
N GLU A 490 20.09 -5.86 -21.42
CA GLU A 490 18.95 -6.36 -22.19
C GLU A 490 17.65 -5.63 -21.80
N TYR A 491 16.81 -5.33 -22.78
CA TYR A 491 15.47 -4.77 -22.56
C TYR A 491 14.37 -5.65 -23.18
N GLU A 492 13.15 -5.46 -22.67
CA GLU A 492 11.99 -6.31 -22.98
C GLU A 492 10.90 -5.52 -23.70
N GLU A 493 10.34 -6.12 -24.76
CA GLU A 493 9.17 -5.61 -25.46
C GLU A 493 8.04 -6.67 -25.43
N ALA A 494 6.98 -6.38 -24.68
CA ALA A 494 5.83 -7.27 -24.53
C ALA A 494 4.81 -7.06 -25.66
N VAL A 495 4.36 -8.16 -26.27
CA VAL A 495 3.42 -8.15 -27.40
C VAL A 495 2.27 -9.14 -27.22
N SER A 496 1.13 -8.84 -27.84
CA SER A 496 -0.10 -9.64 -27.78
C SER A 496 0.09 -11.02 -28.42
N LYS A 497 -0.73 -12.01 -28.00
CA LYS A 497 -0.68 -13.38 -28.55
C LYS A 497 -0.88 -13.48 -30.07
N VAL A 498 -1.53 -12.47 -30.68
CA VAL A 498 -1.72 -12.42 -32.14
C VAL A 498 -0.53 -11.83 -32.90
N THR A 499 0.48 -11.31 -32.19
CA THR A 499 1.70 -10.74 -32.78
C THR A 499 2.76 -11.82 -32.89
N LEU A 500 3.10 -12.22 -34.12
CA LEU A 500 4.18 -13.17 -34.44
C LEU A 500 5.33 -12.54 -35.22
N GLN A 501 5.30 -11.21 -35.39
CA GLN A 501 6.38 -10.40 -35.95
C GLN A 501 6.32 -8.99 -35.38
N GLN A 502 7.48 -8.37 -35.11
CA GLN A 502 7.60 -7.02 -34.55
C GLN A 502 8.75 -6.27 -35.24
N ILE A 503 8.55 -4.98 -35.52
CA ILE A 503 9.56 -4.12 -36.14
C ILE A 503 10.19 -3.22 -35.08
N ILE A 504 11.42 -3.54 -34.72
CA ILE A 504 12.23 -2.81 -33.74
C ILE A 504 12.83 -1.57 -34.43
N ARG A 505 12.87 -0.46 -33.69
CA ARG A 505 13.17 0.88 -34.22
C ARG A 505 14.24 1.57 -33.39
N ASP A 506 14.71 2.70 -33.92
CA ASP A 506 15.65 3.61 -33.28
C ASP A 506 16.97 2.92 -32.86
N LEU A 507 17.33 1.87 -33.60
CA LEU A 507 18.58 1.12 -33.46
C LEU A 507 19.76 1.91 -34.05
N GLU A 508 20.97 1.60 -33.60
CA GLU A 508 22.20 2.21 -34.11
C GLU A 508 22.59 1.59 -35.47
N PRO A 509 23.06 2.38 -36.46
CA PRO A 509 23.55 1.87 -37.74
C PRO A 509 24.82 1.02 -37.66
N SER A 510 24.90 -0.02 -38.50
CA SER A 510 26.03 -0.98 -38.56
C SER A 510 26.29 -1.74 -37.25
N THR A 511 25.28 -1.88 -36.39
CA THR A 511 25.39 -2.49 -35.05
C THR A 511 24.64 -3.82 -35.00
N SER A 512 25.27 -4.85 -34.44
CA SER A 512 24.69 -6.19 -34.28
C SER A 512 23.85 -6.30 -33.00
N TYR A 513 22.60 -6.77 -33.13
CA TYR A 513 21.67 -7.01 -32.03
C TYR A 513 21.33 -8.50 -31.91
N THR A 514 21.22 -8.99 -30.68
CA THR A 514 20.77 -10.34 -30.34
C THR A 514 19.34 -10.29 -29.81
N PHE A 515 18.52 -11.23 -30.26
CA PHE A 515 17.09 -11.32 -29.97
C PHE A 515 16.71 -12.73 -29.53
N TYR A 516 15.80 -12.87 -28.57
CA TYR A 516 15.12 -14.14 -28.27
C TYR A 516 13.71 -13.88 -27.71
N VAL A 517 12.83 -14.88 -27.77
CA VAL A 517 11.41 -14.75 -27.40
C VAL A 517 11.07 -15.67 -26.22
N LYS A 518 10.20 -15.21 -25.32
CA LYS A 518 9.50 -16.04 -24.32
C LYS A 518 7.98 -15.97 -24.58
N ALA A 519 7.30 -17.11 -24.54
CA ALA A 519 5.83 -17.20 -24.55
C ALA A 519 5.27 -17.16 -23.12
N TYR A 520 4.05 -16.68 -22.92
CA TYR A 520 3.42 -16.59 -21.59
C TYR A 520 2.02 -17.20 -21.58
N THR A 521 1.70 -17.94 -20.52
CA THR A 521 0.34 -18.39 -20.16
C THR A 521 -0.09 -17.76 -18.83
N SER A 522 -1.31 -18.05 -18.39
CA SER A 522 -1.79 -17.79 -17.02
C SER A 522 -0.90 -18.35 -15.90
N HIS A 523 -0.06 -19.34 -16.20
CA HIS A 523 0.79 -20.05 -15.22
C HIS A 523 2.26 -19.58 -15.23
N GLY A 524 2.70 -18.82 -16.24
CA GLY A 524 4.06 -18.28 -16.30
C GLY A 524 4.66 -18.24 -17.71
N ALA A 525 5.98 -18.01 -17.75
CA ALA A 525 6.77 -17.88 -18.98
C ALA A 525 7.35 -19.23 -19.45
N SER A 526 7.56 -19.36 -20.76
CA SER A 526 8.38 -20.42 -21.35
C SER A 526 9.85 -20.27 -20.95
N LYS A 527 10.64 -21.30 -21.24
CA LYS A 527 12.10 -21.13 -21.40
C LYS A 527 12.38 -20.15 -22.56
N PRO A 528 13.54 -19.45 -22.58
CA PRO A 528 13.99 -18.70 -23.74
C PRO A 528 13.97 -19.53 -25.03
N SER A 529 13.66 -18.91 -26.16
CA SER A 529 14.01 -19.46 -27.48
C SER A 529 15.52 -19.54 -27.68
N ASP A 530 15.94 -20.26 -28.71
CA ASP A 530 17.25 -20.02 -29.33
C ASP A 530 17.36 -18.54 -29.71
N SER A 531 18.55 -17.96 -29.54
CA SER A 531 18.79 -16.56 -29.83
C SER A 531 19.26 -16.34 -31.26
N VAL A 532 18.62 -15.43 -31.99
CA VAL A 532 19.05 -14.96 -33.31
C VAL A 532 19.85 -13.66 -33.17
N THR A 533 20.84 -13.44 -34.04
CA THR A 533 21.63 -12.19 -34.07
C THR A 533 21.62 -11.64 -35.49
N GLU A 534 21.33 -10.35 -35.63
CA GLU A 534 21.27 -9.63 -36.90
C GLU A 534 21.86 -8.22 -36.78
N SER A 535 22.40 -7.66 -37.86
CA SER A 535 23.06 -6.35 -37.88
C SER A 535 22.28 -5.33 -38.70
N THR A 536 22.08 -4.14 -38.15
CA THR A 536 21.45 -3.03 -38.88
C THR A 536 22.25 -2.65 -40.13
N HIS A 537 21.57 -2.16 -41.16
CA HIS A 537 22.24 -1.76 -42.41
C HIS A 537 23.21 -0.59 -42.19
N GLY A 538 24.18 -0.47 -43.11
CA GLY A 538 25.11 0.65 -43.11
C GLY A 538 24.44 1.98 -43.49
N GLU A 539 24.78 3.06 -42.80
CA GLU A 539 24.25 4.39 -43.09
C GLU A 539 24.74 4.89 -44.47
N VAL A 540 23.81 5.46 -45.26
CA VAL A 540 24.11 6.14 -46.54
C VAL A 540 24.38 7.63 -46.29
N PRO A 541 25.16 8.32 -47.15
CA PRO A 541 25.55 9.69 -46.89
C PRO A 541 24.40 10.69 -46.70
N ALA A 542 24.60 11.63 -45.78
CA ALA A 542 23.77 12.82 -45.70
C ALA A 542 23.93 13.71 -46.96
N PRO A 543 22.88 14.47 -47.34
CA PRO A 543 22.87 15.28 -48.56
C PRO A 543 23.94 16.41 -48.50
N PRO A 544 24.78 16.59 -49.53
CA PRO A 544 25.80 17.64 -49.55
C PRO A 544 25.19 19.03 -49.78
N SER A 545 25.80 20.08 -49.22
CA SER A 545 25.39 21.46 -49.51
C SER A 545 25.69 21.79 -50.97
N LEU A 546 24.69 22.20 -51.77
CA LEU A 546 24.88 22.54 -53.19
C LEU A 546 24.62 24.03 -53.45
N PHE A 547 25.55 24.64 -54.17
CA PHE A 547 25.55 26.03 -54.60
C PHE A 547 25.79 26.12 -56.12
N THR A 548 25.30 27.19 -56.75
CA THR A 548 25.42 27.40 -58.20
C THR A 548 25.70 28.86 -58.51
N LYS A 549 26.69 29.13 -59.36
CA LYS A 549 27.12 30.46 -59.79
C LYS A 549 27.20 30.52 -61.31
N VAL A 550 26.47 31.44 -61.94
CA VAL A 550 26.59 31.67 -63.39
C VAL A 550 27.96 32.29 -63.69
N VAL A 551 28.66 31.74 -64.68
CA VAL A 551 30.02 32.15 -65.07
C VAL A 551 29.98 32.99 -66.35
N ASN A 552 29.18 32.57 -67.33
CA ASN A 552 28.84 33.32 -68.53
C ASN A 552 27.51 32.78 -69.11
N SER A 553 27.08 33.28 -70.27
CA SER A 553 25.83 32.91 -70.96
C SER A 553 25.70 31.43 -71.39
N SER A 554 26.73 30.58 -71.19
CA SER A 554 26.70 29.16 -71.52
C SER A 554 27.31 28.23 -70.46
N VAL A 555 27.74 28.79 -69.31
CA VAL A 555 28.48 28.07 -68.27
C VAL A 555 27.97 28.43 -66.87
N VAL A 556 27.68 27.41 -66.07
CA VAL A 556 27.35 27.53 -64.65
C VAL A 556 28.29 26.65 -63.84
N GLN A 557 28.93 27.25 -62.84
CA GLN A 557 29.74 26.55 -61.85
C GLN A 557 28.81 26.02 -60.76
N ALA A 558 28.77 24.72 -60.58
CA ALA A 558 28.27 24.08 -59.38
C ALA A 558 29.42 23.95 -58.37
N SER A 559 29.17 24.29 -57.11
CA SER A 559 30.10 24.03 -56.01
C SER A 559 29.36 23.45 -54.82
N TRP A 560 30.05 22.64 -54.02
CA TRP A 560 29.43 21.88 -52.95
C TRP A 560 30.37 21.60 -51.78
N GLU A 561 29.76 21.44 -50.61
CA GLU A 561 30.45 21.09 -49.37
C GLU A 561 29.95 19.72 -48.88
N PRO A 562 30.84 18.82 -48.43
CA PRO A 562 30.44 17.59 -47.76
C PRO A 562 29.59 17.91 -46.52
N SER A 563 28.57 17.10 -46.26
CA SER A 563 27.78 17.17 -45.03
C SER A 563 28.66 16.95 -43.80
N SER A 564 28.55 17.80 -42.78
CA SER A 564 29.33 17.72 -41.53
C SER A 564 28.85 16.64 -40.53
N LYS A 565 27.96 15.74 -40.95
CA LYS A 565 27.47 14.60 -40.18
C LYS A 565 27.87 13.28 -40.83
N MET A 566 27.79 12.20 -40.05
CA MET A 566 28.50 10.94 -40.30
C MET A 566 28.19 10.29 -41.66
N GLY A 567 29.17 9.53 -42.14
CA GLY A 567 29.19 8.90 -43.46
C GLY A 567 30.55 9.09 -44.14
N GLN A 568 31.27 7.99 -44.39
CA GLN A 568 32.50 8.03 -45.18
C GLN A 568 32.16 8.23 -46.66
N ASN A 569 32.09 9.49 -47.09
CA ASN A 569 31.85 9.86 -48.48
C ASN A 569 33.00 9.36 -49.37
N GLN A 570 32.70 8.42 -50.27
CA GLN A 570 33.65 7.97 -51.29
C GLN A 570 33.72 8.97 -52.44
N GLY A 571 32.58 9.58 -52.78
CA GLY A 571 32.47 10.59 -53.82
C GLY A 571 31.08 11.22 -53.92
N PHE A 572 30.88 11.95 -55.01
CA PHE A 572 29.64 12.64 -55.34
C PHE A 572 29.15 12.26 -56.75
N ARG A 573 27.83 12.30 -56.97
CA ARG A 573 27.20 12.11 -58.28
C ARG A 573 26.34 13.33 -58.62
N LEU A 574 26.73 14.06 -59.65
CA LEU A 574 26.07 15.26 -60.15
C LEU A 574 25.23 14.90 -61.37
N TYR A 575 23.98 15.35 -61.40
CA TYR A 575 23.12 15.27 -62.58
C TYR A 575 22.47 16.62 -62.84
N TYR A 576 22.23 16.96 -64.10
CA TYR A 576 21.52 18.20 -64.48
C TYR A 576 20.55 17.97 -65.63
N ARG A 577 19.51 18.80 -65.72
CA ARG A 577 18.51 18.77 -66.80
C ARG A 577 17.97 20.16 -67.10
N ARG A 578 17.37 20.32 -68.28
CA ARG A 578 16.43 21.43 -68.52
C ARG A 578 15.24 21.26 -67.57
N ALA A 579 14.82 22.33 -66.90
CA ALA A 579 13.64 22.29 -66.03
C ALA A 579 12.43 21.71 -66.77
N HIS A 580 11.65 20.87 -66.07
CA HIS A 580 10.47 20.16 -66.58
C HIS A 580 10.71 19.13 -67.70
N THR A 581 11.96 18.77 -68.03
CA THR A 581 12.23 17.56 -68.85
C THR A 581 12.31 16.30 -67.97
N PRO A 582 11.85 15.12 -68.44
CA PRO A 582 11.80 13.93 -67.57
C PRO A 582 13.20 13.35 -67.26
N LEU A 583 14.13 13.43 -68.22
CA LEU A 583 15.46 12.82 -68.12
C LEU A 583 16.50 13.80 -67.54
N PHE A 584 17.51 13.23 -66.89
CA PHE A 584 18.70 13.93 -66.41
C PHE A 584 19.93 13.51 -67.20
N THR A 585 20.80 14.47 -67.52
CA THR A 585 22.18 14.24 -67.97
C THR A 585 23.04 13.94 -66.74
N GLY A 586 23.71 12.79 -66.73
CA GLY A 586 24.55 12.31 -65.63
C GLY A 586 24.40 10.80 -65.39
N PRO A 587 25.02 10.23 -64.34
CA PRO A 587 25.83 10.93 -63.34
C PRO A 587 27.19 11.34 -63.88
N ILE A 588 27.59 12.59 -63.62
CA ILE A 588 29.00 12.96 -63.59
C ILE A 588 29.49 12.61 -62.18
N THR A 589 30.42 11.66 -62.08
CA THR A 589 30.89 11.11 -60.81
C THR A 589 32.23 11.74 -60.44
N PHE A 590 32.36 12.17 -59.18
CA PHE A 590 33.55 12.83 -58.65
C PHE A 590 34.06 12.12 -57.39
N PRO A 591 35.38 11.99 -57.19
CA PRO A 591 35.93 11.58 -55.89
C PRO A 591 35.67 12.64 -54.81
N HIS A 592 35.68 12.22 -53.54
CA HIS A 592 35.31 13.04 -52.36
C HIS A 592 36.10 14.35 -52.18
N ASN A 593 37.27 14.48 -52.82
CA ASN A 593 38.12 15.67 -52.73
C ASN A 593 37.77 16.77 -53.75
N VAL A 594 36.83 16.52 -54.68
CA VAL A 594 36.33 17.52 -55.62
C VAL A 594 35.08 18.19 -55.05
N THR A 595 35.10 19.52 -54.98
CA THR A 595 34.05 20.37 -54.41
C THR A 595 33.45 21.37 -55.40
N GLN A 596 33.85 21.32 -56.68
CA GLN A 596 33.29 22.20 -57.73
C GLN A 596 33.45 21.62 -59.13
N TYR A 597 32.52 21.98 -60.02
CA TYR A 597 32.51 21.60 -61.44
C TYR A 597 31.80 22.64 -62.30
N ASN A 598 32.33 22.91 -63.50
CA ASN A 598 31.73 23.84 -64.45
C ASN A 598 30.89 23.07 -65.49
N ILE A 599 29.57 23.22 -65.43
CA ILE A 599 28.65 22.69 -66.43
C ILE A 599 28.65 23.67 -67.61
N THR A 600 28.89 23.17 -68.83
CA THR A 600 29.06 23.97 -70.05
C THR A 600 28.00 23.61 -71.11
N GLN A 601 27.99 24.35 -72.22
CA GLN A 601 27.05 24.15 -73.35
C GLN A 601 25.58 24.33 -72.95
N LEU A 602 25.32 25.23 -71.99
CA LEU A 602 23.98 25.55 -71.52
C LEU A 602 23.35 26.65 -72.41
N ASP A 603 22.03 26.57 -72.61
CA ASP A 603 21.25 27.55 -73.36
C ASP A 603 20.89 28.73 -72.44
N PRO A 604 21.26 29.99 -72.76
CA PRO A 604 21.01 31.15 -71.90
C PRO A 604 19.53 31.44 -71.66
N SER A 605 18.64 30.98 -72.54
CA SER A 605 17.20 31.24 -72.46
C SER A 605 16.49 30.33 -71.44
N LEU A 606 17.13 29.24 -71.00
CA LEU A 606 16.49 28.15 -70.26
C LEU A 606 16.81 28.17 -68.76
N VAL A 607 15.87 27.61 -67.99
CA VAL A 607 16.06 27.25 -66.59
C VAL A 607 16.51 25.79 -66.54
N TYR A 608 17.48 25.50 -65.69
CA TYR A 608 18.01 24.16 -65.46
C TYR A 608 17.79 23.74 -64.01
N GLU A 609 17.70 22.43 -63.80
CA GLU A 609 17.63 21.77 -62.51
C GLU A 609 18.87 20.90 -62.36
N ILE A 610 19.55 21.01 -61.23
CA ILE A 610 20.74 20.22 -60.87
C ILE A 610 20.46 19.49 -59.55
N LYS A 611 20.84 18.22 -59.50
CA LYS A 611 20.83 17.42 -58.28
C LYS A 611 22.24 16.88 -58.01
N LEU A 612 22.66 16.94 -56.76
CA LEU A 612 23.94 16.38 -56.29
C LEU A 612 23.66 15.48 -55.08
N LEU A 613 24.20 14.27 -55.12
CA LEU A 613 24.21 13.36 -53.96
C LEU A 613 25.64 12.94 -53.63
N ALA A 614 25.88 12.59 -52.37
CA ALA A 614 27.09 11.90 -51.93
C ALA A 614 26.84 10.38 -51.92
N TYR A 615 27.87 9.56 -52.14
CA TYR A 615 27.75 8.10 -52.11
C TYR A 615 28.88 7.44 -51.30
N ASN A 616 28.58 6.27 -50.75
CA ASN A 616 29.54 5.39 -50.07
C ASN A 616 29.31 3.93 -50.49
N GLN A 617 29.96 2.97 -49.81
CA GLN A 617 29.84 1.54 -50.10
C GLN A 617 28.44 0.95 -49.84
N HIS A 618 27.58 1.63 -49.07
CA HIS A 618 26.22 1.21 -48.74
C HIS A 618 25.17 1.78 -49.71
N GLY A 619 25.50 2.86 -50.44
CA GLY A 619 24.63 3.39 -51.49
C GLY A 619 24.79 4.88 -51.79
N ASP A 620 23.87 5.36 -52.64
CA ASP A 620 23.68 6.78 -52.93
C ASP A 620 22.83 7.41 -51.82
N GLY A 621 23.34 8.50 -51.24
CA GLY A 621 22.64 9.30 -50.24
C GLY A 621 21.54 10.19 -50.84
N ASN A 622 20.83 10.92 -49.98
CA ASN A 622 19.82 11.87 -50.43
C ASN A 622 20.42 12.98 -51.31
N ALA A 623 19.65 13.42 -52.32
CA ALA A 623 20.12 14.41 -53.29
C ALA A 623 19.68 15.83 -52.94
N THR A 624 20.62 16.77 -52.90
CA THR A 624 20.34 18.20 -52.83
C THR A 624 20.04 18.74 -54.22
N VAL A 625 18.89 19.39 -54.36
CA VAL A 625 18.42 19.97 -55.64
C VAL A 625 18.55 21.50 -55.63
N ARG A 626 18.93 22.07 -56.77
CA ARG A 626 18.90 23.50 -57.07
C ARG A 626 18.31 23.73 -58.47
N PHE A 627 17.69 24.89 -58.65
CA PHE A 627 17.34 25.43 -59.96
C PHE A 627 18.20 26.65 -60.23
N PHE A 628 18.59 26.86 -61.49
CA PHE A 628 19.31 28.05 -61.92
C PHE A 628 18.87 28.51 -63.31
N SER A 629 19.07 29.80 -63.58
CA SER A 629 18.77 30.47 -64.84
C SER A 629 19.99 31.26 -65.27
N LEU A 630 20.32 31.25 -66.57
CA LEU A 630 21.45 32.02 -67.10
C LEU A 630 21.06 33.44 -67.54
N ARG A 631 19.76 33.79 -67.51
CA ARG A 631 19.22 35.04 -68.06
C ARG A 631 19.84 36.31 -67.46
N GLU A 632 20.10 36.31 -66.15
CA GLU A 632 20.71 37.46 -65.44
C GLU A 632 22.12 37.80 -65.94
N ALA A 633 22.84 36.85 -66.55
CA ALA A 633 24.14 37.10 -67.17
C ALA A 633 24.05 37.72 -68.56
N VAL A 634 22.86 37.75 -69.19
CA VAL A 634 22.62 38.37 -70.50
C VAL A 634 22.30 39.85 -70.36
N GLU A 635 21.51 40.23 -69.36
CA GLU A 635 21.19 41.65 -69.09
C GLU A 635 22.42 42.42 -68.60
N LYS A 636 23.34 41.75 -67.89
CA LYS A 636 24.54 42.36 -67.32
C LYS A 636 25.71 42.56 -68.31
N SER A 637 25.50 42.30 -69.61
CA SER A 637 26.50 42.56 -70.67
C SER A 637 26.03 43.59 -71.71
N VAL A 638 24.99 44.37 -71.43
CA VAL A 638 24.34 45.27 -72.41
C VAL A 638 24.27 46.74 -71.96
N LEU A 639 24.52 47.06 -70.68
CA LEU A 639 24.54 48.44 -70.18
C LEU A 639 25.94 48.86 -69.72
N ASP A 640 26.70 49.48 -70.63
CA ASP A 640 27.86 50.34 -70.30
C ASP A 640 28.21 51.29 -71.47
N ALA A 641 27.32 52.25 -71.76
CA ALA A 641 27.56 53.41 -72.64
C ALA A 641 26.60 54.58 -72.29
N PRO A 642 26.94 55.87 -72.51
CA PRO A 642 26.37 56.96 -71.69
C PRO A 642 25.56 58.06 -72.45
N CYS A 643 24.97 58.97 -71.65
CA CYS A 643 24.44 60.31 -72.00
C CYS A 643 23.09 60.35 -72.78
N ASP A 644 22.20 61.35 -72.61
CA ASP A 644 22.22 62.50 -71.68
C ASP A 644 20.79 63.02 -71.29
N CYS A 645 20.74 64.11 -70.52
CA CYS A 645 19.59 64.83 -69.95
C CYS A 645 18.54 65.31 -71.00
N VAL A 646 17.32 65.77 -70.68
CA VAL A 646 16.86 66.70 -69.62
C VAL A 646 15.40 66.43 -69.17
N LYS A 647 15.13 66.86 -67.92
CA LYS A 647 13.88 67.05 -67.16
C LYS A 647 12.67 67.64 -67.94
N ASP A 648 11.45 67.74 -67.40
CA ASP A 648 10.91 67.71 -66.00
C ASP A 648 9.49 67.06 -66.04
N GLU A 649 8.66 66.89 -64.99
CA GLU A 649 8.59 67.53 -63.67
C GLU A 649 8.03 66.58 -62.55
N GLN A 650 7.05 67.00 -61.72
CA GLN A 650 6.65 66.35 -60.47
C GLN A 650 5.48 65.34 -60.56
N SER A 651 5.50 64.28 -59.72
CA SER A 651 4.51 64.17 -58.62
C SER A 651 4.84 63.14 -57.52
N LYS A 652 4.88 63.66 -56.29
CA LYS A 652 4.45 63.07 -54.98
C LYS A 652 4.65 61.58 -54.69
N THR A 653 5.49 61.31 -53.70
CA THR A 653 5.60 60.06 -52.94
C THR A 653 4.31 59.70 -52.19
N SER A 654 4.07 58.39 -51.97
CA SER A 654 3.06 57.87 -51.04
C SER A 654 3.73 57.04 -49.93
N THR A 655 3.62 57.50 -48.68
CA THR A 655 4.44 57.03 -47.56
C THR A 655 3.74 55.94 -46.73
N THR A 656 3.48 54.77 -47.33
CA THR A 656 2.61 53.74 -46.71
C THR A 656 3.17 52.31 -46.72
N GLY A 657 4.51 52.15 -46.73
CA GLY A 657 5.17 50.84 -46.64
C GLY A 657 6.25 50.68 -45.57
N ILE A 658 6.82 51.78 -45.05
CA ILE A 658 8.08 51.74 -44.28
C ILE A 658 7.86 51.54 -42.76
N ILE A 659 6.67 51.86 -42.24
CA ILE A 659 6.40 51.84 -40.78
C ILE A 659 6.18 50.41 -40.23
N ILE A 660 5.72 49.46 -41.04
CA ILE A 660 5.45 48.08 -40.60
C ILE A 660 6.75 47.28 -40.38
N GLY A 661 7.81 47.55 -41.15
CA GLY A 661 9.08 46.82 -41.04
C GLY A 661 9.85 47.05 -39.73
N ILE A 662 9.68 48.20 -39.08
CA ILE A 662 10.50 48.60 -37.92
C ILE A 662 10.08 47.89 -36.63
N HIS A 663 8.78 47.63 -36.43
CA HIS A 663 8.27 46.97 -35.23
C HIS A 663 8.60 45.46 -35.15
N ILE A 664 8.83 44.80 -36.28
CA ILE A 664 9.19 43.37 -36.34
C ILE A 664 10.69 43.17 -36.07
N GLY A 665 11.54 44.11 -36.48
CA GLY A 665 12.99 44.02 -36.24
C GLY A 665 13.38 44.11 -34.76
N VAL A 666 12.78 45.03 -34.01
CA VAL A 666 13.15 45.29 -32.60
C VAL A 666 12.74 44.12 -31.67
N THR A 667 11.62 43.45 -31.94
CA THR A 667 11.13 42.33 -31.10
C THR A 667 11.99 41.07 -31.24
N CYS A 668 12.46 40.75 -32.44
CA CYS A 668 13.35 39.60 -32.67
C CYS A 668 14.72 39.77 -31.97
N ILE A 669 15.30 40.97 -31.96
CA ILE A 669 16.61 41.25 -31.34
C ILE A 669 16.57 41.01 -29.83
N ILE A 670 15.51 41.45 -29.14
CA ILE A 670 15.35 41.25 -27.68
C ILE A 670 15.26 39.75 -27.33
N PHE A 671 14.57 38.95 -28.15
CA PHE A 671 14.43 37.51 -27.92
C PHE A 671 15.78 36.77 -28.04
N CYS A 672 16.62 37.14 -29.01
CA CYS A 672 17.94 36.54 -29.22
C CYS A 672 18.90 36.83 -28.05
N VAL A 673 18.89 38.06 -27.51
CA VAL A 673 19.73 38.44 -26.38
C VAL A 673 19.37 37.66 -25.11
N LEU A 674 18.08 37.48 -24.82
CA LEU A 674 17.63 36.72 -23.66
C LEU A 674 18.03 35.23 -23.73
N PHE A 675 17.94 34.61 -24.91
CA PHE A 675 18.29 33.20 -25.09
C PHE A 675 19.80 32.94 -24.88
N LEU A 676 20.65 33.86 -25.33
CA LEU A 676 22.11 33.79 -25.13
C LEU A 676 22.51 33.97 -23.65
N VAL A 677 21.85 34.88 -22.91
CA VAL A 677 22.13 35.11 -21.49
C VAL A 677 21.79 33.89 -20.62
N PHE A 678 20.70 33.18 -20.92
CA PHE A 678 20.38 31.93 -20.22
C PHE A 678 21.34 30.78 -20.57
N SER A 679 21.76 30.67 -21.83
CA SER A 679 22.72 29.64 -22.26
C SER A 679 24.09 29.79 -21.58
N TYR A 680 24.53 31.02 -21.30
CA TYR A 680 25.89 31.29 -20.80
C TYR A 680 26.08 31.05 -19.29
N ARG A 681 25.01 30.82 -18.51
CA ARG A 681 25.11 30.46 -17.08
C ARG A 681 25.23 28.96 -16.79
N GLY A 682 25.20 28.11 -17.82
CA GLY A 682 25.22 26.65 -17.67
C GLY A 682 26.59 25.96 -17.68
N ARG A 683 27.68 26.62 -18.12
CA ARG A 683 29.00 25.96 -18.29
C ARG A 683 30.21 26.84 -17.91
N SER A 684 30.49 26.88 -16.61
CA SER A 684 31.81 27.05 -15.96
C SER A 684 31.56 26.66 -14.50
N VAL A 685 32.29 25.76 -13.83
CA VAL A 685 33.67 25.23 -13.94
C VAL A 685 33.55 23.67 -13.94
N HIS A 686 34.47 22.79 -14.39
CA HIS A 686 35.94 22.80 -14.38
C HIS A 686 36.59 22.01 -15.53
N ALA A 687 37.66 22.59 -16.06
CA ALA A 687 38.94 21.95 -16.44
C ALA A 687 40.01 23.04 -16.20
N VAL A 688 41.31 22.82 -16.00
CA VAL A 688 42.22 21.68 -16.23
C VAL A 688 43.24 21.65 -15.06
N LEU A 689 43.81 20.48 -14.73
CA LEU A 689 45.25 20.36 -14.48
C LEU A 689 45.71 18.91 -14.71
N GLU A 690 46.84 18.75 -15.37
CA GLU A 690 47.39 17.48 -15.85
C GLU A 690 48.46 16.94 -14.89
N SER A 691 48.72 15.63 -14.90
CA SER A 691 49.96 15.08 -15.48
C SER A 691 50.18 13.58 -15.19
N SER A 692 50.83 12.93 -16.16
CA SER A 692 51.68 11.72 -16.10
C SER A 692 51.81 10.94 -14.76
N SER A 693 51.84 9.59 -14.74
CA SER A 693 52.75 8.79 -15.57
C SER A 693 52.53 7.25 -15.48
N SER A 694 52.76 6.58 -16.63
CA SER A 694 53.42 5.26 -16.88
C SER A 694 53.28 4.01 -15.97
N SER A 695 53.53 2.86 -16.63
CA SER A 695 53.94 1.52 -16.10
C SER A 695 52.86 0.72 -15.34
N GLN A 696 52.40 -0.44 -15.85
CA GLN A 696 53.04 -1.78 -15.89
C GLN A 696 53.11 -2.48 -14.52
N GLY A 697 52.95 -3.81 -14.49
CA GLY A 697 53.54 -4.63 -13.42
C GLY A 697 52.64 -5.66 -12.74
N ALA A 698 52.37 -6.76 -13.44
CA ALA A 698 52.32 -8.15 -12.95
C ALA A 698 52.22 -8.47 -11.43
N SER A 699 51.21 -9.30 -11.10
CA SER A 699 51.28 -10.49 -10.22
C SER A 699 51.94 -10.45 -8.82
N GLY A 700 51.16 -10.86 -7.82
CA GLY A 700 51.49 -12.11 -7.11
C GLY A 700 51.54 -12.13 -5.58
N LEU A 701 51.10 -13.29 -5.05
CA LEU A 701 51.51 -13.94 -3.79
C LEU A 701 51.10 -13.33 -2.43
N ASN A 702 50.38 -14.18 -1.67
CA ASN A 702 50.62 -14.61 -0.28
C ASN A 702 50.96 -13.60 0.84
N GLY A 703 50.48 -13.91 2.05
CA GLY A 703 51.21 -13.55 3.28
C GLY A 703 50.34 -13.39 4.51
N ALA A 704 50.17 -14.45 5.30
CA ALA A 704 49.44 -14.38 6.56
C ALA A 704 50.35 -13.99 7.75
N ALA A 705 49.69 -13.40 8.76
CA ALA A 705 49.89 -13.62 10.21
C ALA A 705 50.85 -12.71 11.01
N ARG A 706 50.42 -12.52 12.29
CA ARG A 706 51.20 -12.16 13.49
C ARG A 706 51.78 -10.74 13.57
N ARG A 707 52.11 -10.21 14.76
CA ARG A 707 51.55 -10.27 16.15
C ARG A 707 52.51 -9.42 17.01
N GLU A 708 52.02 -8.40 17.70
CA GLU A 708 52.63 -7.69 18.86
C GLU A 708 51.75 -6.46 19.11
N MET A 709 51.10 -6.18 20.25
CA MET A 709 51.09 -6.74 21.62
C MET A 709 52.17 -6.27 22.59
N GLU A 710 52.11 -4.98 22.97
CA GLU A 710 52.47 -4.42 24.29
C GLU A 710 51.68 -3.10 24.51
N VAL A 711 51.49 -2.53 25.72
CA VAL A 711 51.10 -3.09 27.04
C VAL A 711 50.70 -1.92 27.98
N ASN A 712 49.95 -2.17 29.07
CA ASN A 712 49.43 -1.21 30.08
C ASN A 712 48.32 -0.24 29.61
N GLY A 713 47.34 0.16 30.44
CA GLY A 713 47.02 -0.27 31.82
C GLY A 713 45.77 0.45 32.40
N SER A 714 45.20 -0.11 33.48
CA SER A 714 44.26 0.45 34.51
C SER A 714 43.70 1.90 34.34
N THR A 715 42.43 2.21 34.64
CA THR A 715 41.61 1.78 35.82
C THR A 715 40.09 2.06 35.64
N ALA A 716 39.28 1.83 36.68
CA ALA A 716 37.82 2.06 36.82
C ALA A 716 37.31 3.50 36.57
N GLY A 717 36.00 3.79 36.41
CA GLY A 717 34.83 2.89 36.26
C GLY A 717 33.47 3.54 36.62
N LYS A 718 32.36 3.00 36.05
CA LYS A 718 30.90 3.15 36.38
C LYS A 718 30.28 4.53 36.74
N LYS A 719 29.14 4.81 36.05
CA LYS A 719 27.93 5.60 36.50
C LYS A 719 28.06 7.15 36.54
N VAL A 720 27.02 7.98 36.28
CA VAL A 720 25.66 7.79 35.67
C VAL A 720 24.99 9.15 35.28
N VAL A 721 24.00 9.15 34.37
CA VAL A 721 22.91 10.15 34.11
C VAL A 721 23.24 11.59 33.64
N ASP A 722 22.87 11.87 32.37
CA ASP A 722 21.95 12.92 31.83
C ASP A 722 21.89 14.37 32.39
N SER A 723 21.93 15.37 31.49
CA SER A 723 20.98 16.53 31.44
C SER A 723 21.20 17.49 30.23
N ASN A 724 20.15 18.24 29.89
CA ASN A 724 20.02 19.44 29.03
C ASN A 724 21.15 20.53 29.17
N GLU A 725 21.27 21.60 28.37
CA GLU A 725 20.23 22.39 27.64
C GLU A 725 20.81 23.25 26.48
N LEU A 726 19.96 23.79 25.59
CA LEU A 726 20.30 24.83 24.61
C LEU A 726 19.83 26.24 25.02
N GLU A 727 20.58 27.23 24.57
CA GLU A 727 20.18 28.62 24.23
C GLU A 727 19.17 29.39 25.12
N ARG A 728 19.70 30.42 25.79
CA ARG A 728 18.99 31.68 26.07
C ARG A 728 19.35 32.67 24.94
N LEU A 729 18.58 33.72 24.60
CA LEU A 729 18.16 34.84 25.47
C LEU A 729 16.97 35.63 24.86
N PHE A 730 15.95 35.95 25.69
CA PHE A 730 15.10 37.18 25.70
C PHE A 730 14.32 37.65 24.42
N THR A 731 13.08 38.20 24.43
CA THR A 731 11.98 38.41 25.43
C THR A 731 10.65 38.82 24.71
N GLN A 732 9.51 38.76 25.42
CA GLN A 732 8.19 39.37 25.11
C GLN A 732 7.64 40.08 26.40
N PRO A 733 6.49 40.82 26.44
CA PRO A 733 5.39 41.06 25.47
C PRO A 733 5.25 42.58 25.10
N ASN A 734 4.14 43.32 24.90
CA ASN A 734 2.67 43.22 25.15
C ASN A 734 1.85 44.16 24.19
N PRO A 735 0.49 44.12 24.13
CA PRO A 735 -0.32 44.79 23.08
C PRO A 735 -1.23 45.96 23.54
N GLN A 736 -1.86 46.71 22.60
CA GLN A 736 -3.29 47.13 22.61
C GLN A 736 -3.73 47.98 21.36
N ASP A 737 -5.05 47.98 21.09
CA ASP A 737 -5.94 49.04 20.51
C ASP A 737 -5.69 49.67 19.10
N THR A 738 -6.69 50.09 18.28
CA THR A 738 -8.14 49.76 18.14
C THR A 738 -8.75 50.27 16.79
N CYS A 739 -9.63 49.46 16.17
CA CYS A 739 -10.92 49.79 15.50
C CYS A 739 -11.09 50.79 14.31
N MET A 740 -12.27 50.68 13.65
CA MET A 740 -12.95 51.63 12.72
C MET A 740 -12.40 51.72 11.26
N VAL A 741 -13.18 51.61 10.15
CA VAL A 741 -14.62 51.28 9.89
C VAL A 741 -14.72 50.52 8.54
N SER A 742 -15.83 49.82 8.30
CA SER A 742 -16.31 49.31 6.98
C SER A 742 -17.10 50.40 6.19
N PRO A 743 -17.73 50.13 5.02
CA PRO A 743 -17.56 49.03 4.05
C PRO A 743 -17.21 49.53 2.62
N GLY A 744 -16.77 48.65 1.71
CA GLY A 744 -16.64 49.00 0.28
C GLY A 744 -15.94 47.94 -0.57
N SER A 745 -16.69 47.26 -1.44
CA SER A 745 -16.18 46.25 -2.38
C SER A 745 -15.72 46.83 -3.72
N VAL A 746 -14.64 46.29 -4.30
CA VAL A 746 -14.45 45.91 -5.74
C VAL A 746 -13.01 45.44 -6.00
N GLY A 747 -12.82 44.36 -6.79
CA GLY A 747 -11.62 44.02 -7.62
C GLY A 747 -10.21 44.09 -6.98
N VAL A 748 -9.44 43.01 -6.71
CA VAL A 748 -9.30 41.68 -7.32
C VAL A 748 -8.93 41.77 -8.83
N TYR A 749 -7.76 41.35 -9.33
CA TYR A 749 -6.62 40.59 -8.77
C TYR A 749 -5.25 41.09 -9.28
N ARG A 750 -4.25 41.18 -8.39
CA ARG A 750 -2.83 40.81 -8.66
C ARG A 750 -2.03 40.82 -7.35
N TYR A 751 -1.49 39.68 -6.91
CA TYR A 751 -0.03 39.47 -6.90
C TYR A 751 0.36 38.03 -6.50
N SER A 752 1.33 37.55 -7.26
CA SER A 752 2.15 36.34 -7.25
C SER A 752 2.66 35.79 -5.91
N LEU A 753 3.32 34.61 -6.01
CA LEU A 753 4.37 34.09 -5.12
C LEU A 753 3.98 33.43 -3.78
N LEU A 754 3.25 32.29 -3.83
CA LEU A 754 3.51 31.19 -2.87
C LEU A 754 3.20 29.75 -3.36
N GLN A 755 3.15 29.48 -4.68
CA GLN A 755 2.89 28.14 -5.23
C GLN A 755 3.90 27.75 -6.32
N LEU A 756 5.20 27.69 -5.96
CA LEU A 756 6.24 27.26 -6.89
C LEU A 756 7.42 26.52 -6.21
N LYS A 757 7.10 25.67 -5.23
CA LYS A 757 8.09 24.79 -4.56
C LYS A 757 7.71 23.31 -4.46
N LEU A 758 6.57 22.89 -5.01
CA LEU A 758 6.09 21.49 -5.01
C LEU A 758 6.01 20.83 -6.40
N TYR A 759 6.19 21.58 -7.49
CA TYR A 759 6.18 21.01 -8.86
C TYR A 759 7.57 20.70 -9.44
N PHE A 760 8.66 21.10 -8.77
CA PHE A 760 10.03 20.88 -9.28
C PHE A 760 10.59 19.47 -9.00
N HIS A 761 9.92 18.66 -8.18
CA HIS A 761 10.43 17.35 -7.73
C HIS A 761 9.90 16.14 -8.52
N ARG A 762 9.03 16.33 -9.52
CA ARG A 762 8.54 15.27 -10.43
C ARG A 762 9.06 15.35 -11.87
N PHE A 763 9.74 16.43 -12.26
CA PHE A 763 10.22 16.61 -13.65
C PHE A 763 11.67 16.12 -13.89
N ILE A 764 12.47 15.94 -12.83
CA ILE A 764 13.86 15.48 -12.93
C ILE A 764 13.98 13.94 -12.89
N SER A 765 13.01 13.25 -12.27
CA SER A 765 13.01 11.78 -12.15
C SER A 765 12.66 11.01 -13.44
N PHE A 766 12.41 11.71 -14.55
CA PHE A 766 12.10 11.12 -15.86
C PHE A 766 13.28 11.20 -16.86
N PHE A 767 14.35 11.93 -16.52
CA PHE A 767 15.53 12.12 -17.38
C PHE A 767 16.81 11.47 -16.84
N ILE A 768 16.70 10.64 -15.78
CA ILE A 768 17.79 9.81 -15.25
C ILE A 768 17.34 8.34 -15.28
N ARG A 769 17.00 7.87 -16.49
CA ARG A 769 16.79 6.45 -16.83
C ARG A 769 16.99 6.13 -18.32
N PHE A 770 17.68 7.03 -19.04
CA PHE A 770 18.16 6.84 -20.41
C PHE A 770 19.53 7.51 -20.53
N SER A 771 20.56 6.77 -20.12
CA SER A 771 21.98 7.10 -20.21
C SER A 771 22.81 5.83 -20.06
#